data_AF-A0A2A4JQP8-F1
#
_entry.id   AF-A0A2A4JQP8-F1
#
_cell.length_a   1.000
_cell.length_b   1.000
_cell.length_c   1.000
_cell.angle_alpha   90.00
_cell.angle_beta   90.00
_cell.angle_gamma   90.00
#
_symmetry.space_group_name_H-M   'P 1'
#
loop_
_entity.id
_entity.type
_entity.pdbx_description
1 polymer ?
#
loop_
_entity_poly.entity_id
_entity_poly.type
_entity_poly.pdbx_seq_one_letter_code
_entity_poly.pdbx_strand_id
1 'polypeptide(L)'
;MANAALQCNPMENFSEESISEVKVVDFGGIPVDIAVEKIIAIDNTDDISTGNCGLIRAFETVTTTVVFTGTALGIYTAELVCLVLNQEPLFLNVFATVILPGNPLFSIEEHVFFKNFKRKSRFVHFMENSLNRLSTIPSASVFERYLDFGTGSVADVTRNISQTLCVSNHEQQEGYIQWMPDPDNIFLVDPIDCIIPPNESRLFTVRFRPKIENEVYGYLMCGDYQFKNFDGETSELKLRHTLFRIPCTGNTWLPCTEWVTEWDCPIEVILPPTVPTRTTFANFMLSNKFEIPMHFKFDAPYGTNYVVMPVCGIVPSRGWQIISVALEPKCFGDYCEAWDLIINKVQKTRISFTGNAEMSQIEVMSHGYHPGTHAMLEFPPTITGCTNYCTSYLHNLTRMEIHIRVLNSAYWLGADECGSIVLPPKEIIHYHWWFFPKVYDKVHETTITLSCVCLIDGRPVGEPSEVYIAISGFSEMPDLRILPKTNNVHDIVVGENFTFPVTLYNNGSCFFTSKLYHSIEGMGDDFSGDKLEIDSSVNSLRPSNHCEVRMTVTPDGAGSRQLSIRYTVLFRTEFDEVEEIQPIKKIICVIWYDGIYPTIKIAWLYNPTDVFTTWRLLRGNTVSVDSVIRCLLFFAEVPPLGKLAIPFAFLPTEMIEYEVVFLCSFGFETVKILVKGEGGLPNCTEIRLDIPFYTERVIREAYRREVDINDSPPYVEDIEKPQPVYLAMTVSISSKGQRDGYPRMLIKQMWEQPPPYDLLTSDNNEVTQRPSSGNSMTLTDILKILDGILWDAMHTKMFRHQIEYYAKEEVPTYQQAMKVFSREHRPKLSRRSN
;
A
#
# COMPACT_ATOMS: atom_id res chain seq x y z
N MET A 1 1.52 -15.73 -42.83
CA MET A 1 1.83 -16.53 -41.63
C MET A 1 2.49 -15.60 -40.65
N ALA A 2 2.01 -15.62 -39.41
CA ALA A 2 2.08 -14.52 -38.45
C ALA A 2 3.52 -14.13 -38.06
N ASN A 3 3.81 -12.83 -38.16
CA ASN A 3 4.92 -12.14 -37.53
C ASN A 3 4.60 -11.98 -36.04
N ALA A 4 5.45 -12.56 -35.18
CA ALA A 4 5.53 -12.19 -33.77
C ALA A 4 6.92 -11.56 -33.56
N ALA A 5 6.94 -10.23 -33.45
CA ALA A 5 8.06 -9.50 -32.92
C ALA A 5 8.06 -9.72 -31.40
N LEU A 6 9.02 -10.50 -30.91
CA LEU A 6 9.33 -10.55 -29.48
C LEU A 6 10.25 -9.35 -29.18
N GLN A 7 9.69 -8.35 -28.51
CA GLN A 7 10.45 -7.38 -27.74
C GLN A 7 11.22 -8.16 -26.66
N CYS A 8 12.54 -8.21 -26.75
CA CYS A 8 13.38 -8.60 -25.63
C CYS A 8 13.35 -7.45 -24.61
N ASN A 9 12.78 -7.71 -23.44
CA ASN A 9 12.91 -6.85 -22.26
C ASN A 9 14.39 -6.76 -21.84
N PRO A 10 14.83 -5.61 -21.29
CA PRO A 10 16.17 -5.50 -20.70
C PRO A 10 16.30 -6.45 -19.52
N MET A 11 17.45 -7.13 -19.44
CA MET A 11 17.82 -8.08 -18.38
C MET A 11 17.70 -7.48 -16.98
N GLU A 12 16.91 -8.12 -16.11
CA GLU A 12 17.06 -8.00 -14.66
C GLU A 12 18.34 -8.74 -14.25
N ASN A 13 19.37 -7.98 -13.83
CA ASN A 13 20.60 -8.53 -13.27
C ASN A 13 20.42 -8.81 -11.77
N PHE A 14 20.57 -10.07 -11.38
CA PHE A 14 20.61 -10.49 -9.97
C PHE A 14 22.05 -10.53 -9.42
N SER A 15 22.20 -9.91 -8.25
CA SER A 15 23.26 -10.01 -7.22
C SER A 15 24.74 -9.94 -7.65
N GLU A 16 25.35 -8.77 -7.36
CA GLU A 16 26.78 -8.57 -7.15
C GLU A 16 27.29 -9.36 -5.92
N GLU A 17 27.75 -10.60 -6.08
CA GLU A 17 28.65 -11.25 -5.11
C GLU A 17 29.84 -11.90 -5.82
N SER A 18 30.84 -11.09 -6.18
CA SER A 18 32.30 -11.36 -6.07
C SER A 18 33.10 -10.45 -7.02
N ILE A 19 33.72 -9.42 -6.45
CA ILE A 19 34.53 -8.42 -7.16
C ILE A 19 35.94 -8.97 -7.51
N SER A 20 36.05 -10.18 -8.06
CA SER A 20 37.33 -10.71 -8.56
C SER A 20 37.18 -11.78 -9.64
N GLU A 21 36.89 -11.41 -10.89
CA GLU A 21 36.93 -12.35 -12.03
C GLU A 21 38.15 -12.12 -12.93
N VAL A 22 39.32 -11.95 -12.33
CA VAL A 22 40.59 -12.12 -13.05
C VAL A 22 41.18 -13.43 -12.60
N LYS A 23 41.11 -14.43 -13.48
CA LYS A 23 41.78 -15.70 -13.21
C LYS A 23 43.24 -15.56 -13.59
N VAL A 24 44.11 -16.06 -12.72
CA VAL A 24 45.57 -16.06 -12.90
C VAL A 24 46.03 -17.48 -13.19
N VAL A 25 46.81 -17.64 -14.25
CA VAL A 25 47.46 -18.90 -14.65
C VAL A 25 48.96 -18.71 -14.57
N ASP A 26 49.56 -19.25 -13.51
CA ASP A 26 51.00 -19.24 -13.31
C ASP A 26 51.62 -20.56 -13.79
N PHE A 27 52.46 -20.54 -14.83
CA PHE A 27 53.18 -21.72 -15.29
C PHE A 27 54.44 -22.04 -14.47
N GLY A 28 54.87 -21.16 -13.57
CA GLY A 28 56.05 -21.33 -12.74
C GLY A 28 57.36 -21.18 -13.52
N GLY A 29 58.43 -21.77 -12.96
CA GLY A 29 59.75 -21.81 -13.58
C GLY A 29 59.85 -22.89 -14.66
N ILE A 30 59.98 -22.47 -15.92
CA ILE A 30 60.03 -23.33 -17.10
C ILE A 30 61.43 -23.25 -17.71
N PRO A 31 62.09 -24.38 -18.00
CA PRO A 31 63.36 -24.34 -18.71
C PRO A 31 63.22 -23.78 -20.13
N VAL A 32 64.27 -23.12 -20.63
CA VAL A 32 64.35 -22.63 -22.02
C VAL A 32 64.03 -23.76 -23.00
N ASP A 33 63.28 -23.43 -24.05
CA ASP A 33 62.84 -24.31 -25.14
C ASP A 33 61.92 -25.48 -24.71
N ILE A 34 61.32 -25.42 -23.51
CA ILE A 34 60.31 -26.38 -23.06
C ILE A 34 58.90 -25.80 -23.23
N ALA A 35 58.03 -26.59 -23.85
CA ALA A 35 56.61 -26.33 -23.91
C ALA A 35 55.90 -26.91 -22.68
N VAL A 36 55.05 -26.10 -22.04
CA VAL A 36 54.20 -26.51 -20.91
C VAL A 36 52.77 -26.13 -21.23
N GLU A 37 51.83 -26.99 -20.81
CA GLU A 37 50.40 -26.83 -21.09
C GLU A 37 49.60 -26.72 -19.78
N LYS A 38 48.58 -25.86 -19.77
CA LYS A 38 47.59 -25.78 -18.70
C LYS A 38 46.18 -25.77 -19.27
N ILE A 39 45.31 -26.57 -18.67
CA ILE A 39 43.90 -26.67 -19.06
C ILE A 39 43.08 -25.67 -18.25
N ILE A 40 42.17 -24.98 -18.92
CA ILE A 40 41.29 -23.97 -18.35
C ILE A 40 39.85 -24.36 -18.70
N ALA A 41 38.98 -24.36 -17.70
CA ALA A 41 37.55 -24.60 -17.87
C ALA A 41 36.78 -23.28 -17.83
N ILE A 42 35.85 -23.11 -18.78
CA ILE A 42 34.88 -22.02 -18.86
C ILE A 42 33.51 -22.66 -18.67
N ASP A 43 32.86 -22.34 -17.56
CA ASP A 43 31.52 -22.83 -17.22
C ASP A 43 30.48 -21.78 -17.61
N ASN A 44 29.47 -22.16 -18.40
CA ASN A 44 28.30 -21.32 -18.62
C ASN A 44 27.24 -21.67 -17.57
N THR A 45 26.97 -20.77 -16.64
CA THR A 45 25.97 -20.96 -15.58
C THR A 45 24.58 -20.44 -15.95
N ASP A 46 24.41 -19.81 -17.12
CA ASP A 46 23.20 -19.10 -17.49
C ASP A 46 22.28 -19.94 -18.38
N ASP A 47 20.96 -19.79 -18.18
CA ASP A 47 19.90 -20.58 -18.83
C ASP A 47 19.72 -20.33 -20.35
N ILE A 48 20.36 -19.32 -20.93
CA ILE A 48 20.07 -18.86 -22.30
C ILE A 48 21.36 -18.69 -23.10
N SER A 49 21.67 -19.66 -23.97
CA SER A 49 22.53 -19.43 -25.13
C SER A 49 21.91 -20.09 -26.37
N THR A 50 21.60 -19.28 -27.39
CA THR A 50 21.07 -19.75 -28.67
C THR A 50 21.88 -19.14 -29.81
N GLY A 51 22.65 -19.95 -30.52
CA GLY A 51 23.47 -19.54 -31.66
C GLY A 51 24.22 -20.71 -32.31
N ASN A 52 24.47 -20.65 -33.62
CA ASN A 52 24.92 -21.81 -34.40
C ASN A 52 26.45 -22.02 -34.52
N CYS A 53 27.30 -21.22 -33.85
CA CYS A 53 28.76 -21.38 -33.93
C CYS A 53 29.44 -21.02 -32.60
N GLY A 54 30.32 -21.88 -32.06
CA GLY A 54 31.04 -21.64 -30.81
C GLY A 54 30.15 -21.55 -29.56
N LEU A 55 29.02 -22.24 -29.57
CA LEU A 55 28.03 -22.22 -28.50
C LEU A 55 28.54 -22.95 -27.25
N ILE A 56 28.56 -22.26 -26.11
CA ILE A 56 28.60 -22.92 -24.79
C ILE A 56 27.15 -23.00 -24.33
N ARG A 57 26.55 -24.19 -24.30
CA ARG A 57 25.15 -24.37 -23.86
C ARG A 57 25.01 -23.98 -22.39
N ALA A 58 23.79 -23.69 -21.97
CA ALA A 58 23.47 -23.51 -20.57
C ALA A 58 23.98 -24.72 -19.76
N PHE A 59 24.69 -24.45 -18.66
CA PHE A 59 25.31 -25.44 -17.78
C PHE A 59 26.39 -26.32 -18.43
N GLU A 60 26.93 -25.90 -19.57
CA GLU A 60 28.04 -26.58 -20.24
C GLU A 60 29.38 -26.00 -19.81
N THR A 61 30.35 -26.90 -19.61
CA THR A 61 31.75 -26.56 -19.38
C THR A 61 32.53 -26.79 -20.66
N VAL A 62 33.19 -25.75 -21.17
CA VAL A 62 34.14 -25.87 -22.28
C VAL A 62 35.56 -25.74 -21.74
N THR A 63 36.41 -26.70 -22.07
CA THR A 63 37.83 -26.67 -21.70
C THR A 63 38.68 -26.18 -22.87
N THR A 64 39.58 -25.24 -22.59
CA THR A 64 40.64 -24.79 -23.52
C THR A 64 42.01 -25.05 -22.92
N THR A 65 43.02 -25.24 -23.77
CA THR A 65 44.40 -25.49 -23.33
C THR A 65 45.26 -24.29 -23.70
N VAL A 66 45.95 -23.72 -22.70
CA VAL A 66 46.96 -22.69 -22.90
C VAL A 66 48.32 -23.38 -22.94
N VAL A 67 49.04 -23.17 -24.03
CA VAL A 67 50.40 -23.71 -24.23
C VAL A 67 51.38 -22.54 -24.18
N PHE A 68 52.40 -22.66 -23.34
CA PHE A 68 53.50 -21.70 -23.26
C PHE A 68 54.80 -22.36 -23.69
N THR A 69 55.59 -21.67 -24.51
CA THR A 69 56.93 -22.10 -24.92
C THR A 69 57.89 -20.92 -24.79
N GLY A 70 58.85 -21.02 -23.88
CA GLY A 70 59.79 -19.94 -23.57
C GLY A 70 61.08 -20.05 -24.38
N THR A 71 61.36 -19.09 -25.26
CA THR A 71 62.56 -19.09 -26.12
C THR A 71 63.71 -18.24 -25.61
N ALA A 72 63.48 -17.36 -24.63
CA ALA A 72 64.52 -16.56 -23.98
C ALA A 72 64.33 -16.50 -22.47
N LEU A 73 65.39 -16.15 -21.73
CA LEU A 73 65.34 -16.05 -20.28
C LEU A 73 64.58 -14.80 -19.83
N GLY A 74 63.78 -14.93 -18.77
CA GLY A 74 63.06 -13.80 -18.18
C GLY A 74 61.67 -14.15 -17.68
N ILE A 75 60.92 -13.13 -17.29
CA ILE A 75 59.51 -13.25 -16.90
C ILE A 75 58.66 -12.85 -18.09
N TYR A 76 57.73 -13.72 -18.43
CA TYR A 76 56.76 -13.53 -19.50
C TYR A 76 55.40 -13.30 -18.88
N THR A 77 54.75 -12.25 -19.36
CA THR A 77 53.37 -11.96 -19.00
C THR A 77 52.54 -11.78 -20.24
N ALA A 78 51.36 -12.36 -20.22
CA ALA A 78 50.35 -12.18 -21.24
C ALA A 78 48.99 -12.06 -20.54
N GLU A 79 48.06 -11.37 -21.19
CA GLU A 79 46.65 -11.48 -20.81
C GLU A 79 45.88 -11.92 -22.04
N LEU A 80 45.10 -12.98 -21.86
CA LEU A 80 44.20 -13.52 -22.86
C LEU A 80 42.83 -12.89 -22.62
N VAL A 81 42.20 -12.44 -23.70
CA VAL A 81 40.86 -11.85 -23.66
C VAL A 81 39.90 -12.84 -24.29
N CYS A 82 38.85 -13.21 -23.55
CA CYS A 82 37.74 -13.99 -24.06
C CYS A 82 36.55 -13.05 -24.26
N LEU A 83 36.10 -12.92 -25.50
CA LEU A 83 34.93 -12.13 -25.85
C LEU A 83 33.72 -13.05 -25.94
N VAL A 84 32.65 -12.68 -25.25
CA VAL A 84 31.37 -13.38 -25.27
C VAL A 84 30.31 -12.40 -25.79
N LEU A 85 29.49 -12.87 -26.72
CA LEU A 85 28.46 -12.04 -27.33
C LEU A 85 27.47 -11.56 -26.26
N ASN A 86 27.14 -10.27 -26.29
CA ASN A 86 26.29 -9.55 -25.34
C ASN A 86 26.76 -9.56 -23.88
N GLN A 87 28.02 -9.92 -23.61
CA GLN A 87 28.60 -9.89 -22.27
C GLN A 87 29.88 -9.04 -22.24
N GLU A 88 30.28 -8.63 -21.04
CA GLU A 88 31.55 -7.94 -20.85
C GLU A 88 32.75 -8.88 -21.13
N PRO A 89 33.89 -8.35 -21.60
CA PRO A 89 35.10 -9.15 -21.86
C PRO A 89 35.61 -9.84 -20.59
N LEU A 90 36.01 -11.11 -20.73
CA LEU A 90 36.66 -11.87 -19.68
C LEU A 90 38.18 -11.81 -19.86
N PHE A 91 38.91 -11.69 -18.76
CA PHE A 91 40.37 -11.55 -18.77
C PHE A 91 41.04 -12.68 -18.00
N LEU A 92 42.08 -13.25 -18.61
CA LEU A 92 42.90 -14.28 -18.04
C LEU A 92 44.36 -13.85 -18.08
N ASN A 93 44.96 -13.64 -16.92
CA ASN A 93 46.38 -13.30 -16.84
C ASN A 93 47.21 -14.56 -16.81
N VAL A 94 48.23 -14.62 -17.65
CA VAL A 94 49.15 -15.73 -17.79
C VAL A 94 50.55 -15.24 -17.43
N PHE A 95 51.22 -15.98 -16.55
CA PHE A 95 52.58 -15.73 -16.12
C PHE A 95 53.45 -16.95 -16.34
N ALA A 96 54.67 -16.75 -16.79
CA ALA A 96 55.66 -17.80 -16.91
C ALA A 96 57.06 -17.22 -16.66
N THR A 97 57.91 -17.97 -15.98
CA THR A 97 59.30 -17.57 -15.77
C THR A 97 60.20 -18.55 -16.50
N VAL A 98 60.95 -18.08 -17.49
CA VAL A 98 61.89 -18.91 -18.23
C VAL A 98 63.25 -18.84 -17.58
N ILE A 99 63.72 -19.99 -17.10
CA ILE A 99 64.96 -20.11 -16.33
C ILE A 99 65.96 -21.04 -17.03
N LEU A 100 67.25 -20.84 -16.76
CA LEU A 100 68.24 -21.88 -17.01
C LEU A 100 68.11 -22.98 -15.95
N PRO A 101 68.35 -24.26 -16.30
CA PRO A 101 68.41 -25.33 -15.32
C PRO A 101 69.42 -24.98 -14.21
N GLY A 102 68.94 -24.83 -12.97
CA GLY A 102 69.79 -24.56 -11.79
C GLY A 102 69.95 -23.09 -11.37
N ASN A 103 69.30 -22.13 -12.04
CA ASN A 103 69.24 -20.74 -11.57
C ASN A 103 68.11 -20.52 -10.54
N PRO A 104 68.28 -19.59 -9.59
CA PRO A 104 67.19 -19.23 -8.68
C PRO A 104 65.99 -18.68 -9.45
N LEU A 105 64.79 -19.02 -8.98
CA LEU A 105 63.54 -18.50 -9.52
C LEU A 105 63.54 -16.98 -9.37
N PHE A 106 63.19 -16.25 -10.43
CA PHE A 106 62.82 -14.84 -10.29
C PHE A 106 61.60 -14.76 -9.37
N SER A 107 61.65 -13.91 -8.35
CA SER A 107 60.53 -13.77 -7.41
C SER A 107 59.39 -13.01 -8.08
N ILE A 108 58.29 -13.70 -8.37
CA ILE A 108 57.06 -13.08 -8.87
C ILE A 108 56.54 -12.00 -7.88
N GLU A 109 56.87 -12.12 -6.59
CA GLU A 109 56.49 -11.16 -5.54
C GLU A 109 57.16 -9.79 -5.69
N GLU A 110 58.27 -9.69 -6.43
CA GLU A 110 58.95 -8.43 -6.76
C GLU A 110 58.25 -7.69 -7.93
N HIS A 111 57.29 -8.32 -8.59
CA HIS A 111 56.58 -7.79 -9.74
C HIS A 111 55.13 -7.45 -9.39
N VAL A 112 54.73 -6.22 -9.71
CA VAL A 112 53.36 -5.73 -9.55
C VAL A 112 52.73 -5.62 -10.93
N PHE A 113 51.91 -6.62 -11.24
CA PHE A 113 51.03 -6.58 -12.41
C PHE A 113 49.82 -5.75 -12.03
N PHE A 114 49.85 -4.46 -12.36
CA PHE A 114 48.78 -3.55 -11.98
C PHE A 114 47.48 -3.97 -12.66
N LYS A 115 46.45 -4.36 -11.90
CA LYS A 115 45.05 -4.30 -12.37
C LYS A 115 44.09 -3.99 -11.23
N ASN A 116 43.98 -2.71 -10.89
CA ASN A 116 42.83 -2.24 -10.12
C ASN A 116 41.57 -2.26 -11.00
N PHE A 117 40.97 -3.45 -11.18
CA PHE A 117 39.65 -3.60 -11.79
C PHE A 117 38.52 -3.05 -10.91
N LYS A 118 38.80 -2.80 -9.63
CA LYS A 118 37.81 -2.42 -8.62
C LYS A 118 37.01 -1.14 -8.93
N ARG A 119 37.32 -0.40 -10.00
CA ARG A 119 36.61 0.82 -10.40
C ARG A 119 36.36 1.02 -11.91
N LYS A 120 36.89 0.18 -12.81
CA LYS A 120 36.76 0.38 -14.27
C LYS A 120 35.93 -0.74 -14.89
N SER A 121 34.99 -0.40 -15.80
CA SER A 121 34.27 -1.41 -16.61
C SER A 121 35.28 -2.27 -17.40
N ARG A 122 34.99 -3.57 -17.55
CA ARG A 122 35.84 -4.53 -18.28
C ARG A 122 36.00 -4.13 -19.75
N PHE A 123 34.99 -3.49 -20.34
CA PHE A 123 35.08 -2.92 -21.68
C PHE A 123 36.07 -1.74 -21.75
N VAL A 124 36.11 -0.88 -20.73
CA VAL A 124 37.08 0.24 -20.68
C VAL A 124 38.51 -0.30 -20.70
N HIS A 125 38.77 -1.40 -19.96
CA HIS A 125 40.08 -2.06 -19.97
C HIS A 125 40.39 -2.69 -21.34
N PHE A 126 39.44 -3.42 -21.94
CA PHE A 126 39.62 -4.01 -23.26
C PHE A 126 39.95 -2.95 -24.33
N MET A 127 39.26 -1.81 -24.28
CA MET A 127 39.33 -0.75 -25.29
C MET A 127 40.23 0.43 -24.88
N GLU A 128 41.05 0.32 -23.82
CA GLU A 128 41.80 1.45 -23.25
C GLU A 128 42.67 2.17 -24.31
N ASN A 129 43.32 1.42 -25.21
CA ASN A 129 44.13 2.02 -26.28
C ASN A 129 43.31 2.63 -27.43
N SER A 130 42.00 2.40 -27.47
CA SER A 130 41.10 2.85 -28.55
C SER A 130 40.15 3.97 -28.14
N LEU A 131 39.82 4.09 -26.85
CA LEU A 131 38.93 5.14 -26.35
C LEU A 131 39.56 6.53 -26.51
N ASN A 132 38.75 7.54 -26.82
CA ASN A 132 39.24 8.92 -26.92
C ASN A 132 39.27 9.59 -25.54
N ARG A 133 38.48 9.10 -24.58
CA ARG A 133 38.41 9.60 -23.20
C ARG A 133 38.88 8.51 -22.24
N LEU A 134 40.04 8.75 -21.65
CA LEU A 134 40.58 7.92 -20.58
C LEU A 134 40.29 8.54 -19.22
N SER A 135 39.86 7.72 -18.26
CA SER A 135 39.66 8.14 -16.88
C SER A 135 40.98 8.41 -16.13
N THR A 136 42.07 7.84 -16.63
CA THR A 136 43.42 7.90 -16.04
C THR A 136 44.44 7.86 -17.15
N ILE A 137 45.54 8.60 -17.02
CA ILE A 137 46.69 8.46 -17.93
C ILE A 137 47.41 7.15 -17.58
N PRO A 138 47.57 6.21 -18.52
CA PRO A 138 48.35 5.00 -18.27
C PRO A 138 49.83 5.33 -18.13
N SER A 139 50.61 4.49 -17.44
CA SER A 139 52.06 4.71 -17.24
C SER A 139 52.85 4.82 -18.55
N ALA A 140 52.38 4.17 -19.60
CA ALA A 140 52.84 4.37 -20.96
C ALA A 140 51.68 4.21 -21.94
N SER A 141 51.76 4.85 -23.11
CA SER A 141 50.71 4.81 -24.14
C SER A 141 51.29 4.61 -25.53
N VAL A 142 50.47 4.06 -26.43
CA VAL A 142 50.77 3.90 -27.85
C VAL A 142 49.76 4.70 -28.67
N PHE A 143 50.22 5.42 -29.70
CA PHE A 143 49.34 6.24 -30.53
C PHE A 143 48.53 5.41 -31.53
N GLU A 144 49.16 4.41 -32.13
CA GLU A 144 48.55 3.56 -33.15
C GLU A 144 47.63 2.49 -32.54
N ARG A 145 46.41 2.37 -33.07
CA ARG A 145 45.39 1.41 -32.58
C ARG A 145 45.46 0.04 -33.26
N TYR A 146 46.01 0.02 -34.48
CA TYR A 146 46.21 -1.16 -35.32
C TYR A 146 47.22 -0.80 -36.41
N LEU A 147 47.82 -1.81 -37.03
CA LEU A 147 48.72 -1.66 -38.17
C LEU A 147 48.19 -2.48 -39.35
N ASP A 148 47.64 -1.81 -40.37
CA ASP A 148 47.23 -2.44 -41.63
C ASP A 148 48.33 -2.26 -42.67
N PHE A 149 49.05 -3.33 -42.98
CA PHE A 149 50.14 -3.35 -43.96
C PHE A 149 49.66 -3.47 -45.40
N GLY A 150 48.35 -3.58 -45.62
CA GLY A 150 47.77 -3.68 -46.94
C GLY A 150 48.22 -4.94 -47.66
N THR A 151 48.64 -4.78 -48.91
CA THR A 151 49.01 -5.90 -49.80
C THR A 151 50.52 -5.88 -50.03
N GLY A 152 51.21 -6.94 -49.61
CA GLY A 152 52.64 -7.15 -49.80
C GLY A 152 52.95 -8.19 -50.89
N SER A 153 54.23 -8.49 -51.05
CA SER A 153 54.76 -9.46 -52.01
C SER A 153 55.83 -10.33 -51.35
N VAL A 154 55.78 -11.63 -51.64
CA VAL A 154 56.82 -12.59 -51.24
C VAL A 154 58.07 -12.41 -52.11
N ALA A 155 57.89 -12.11 -53.40
CA ALA A 155 58.98 -12.00 -54.36
C ALA A 155 59.64 -10.60 -54.39
N ASP A 156 58.88 -9.55 -54.10
CA ASP A 156 59.32 -8.16 -54.21
C ASP A 156 59.18 -7.44 -52.87
N VAL A 157 60.24 -7.47 -52.07
CA VAL A 157 60.30 -6.86 -50.74
C VAL A 157 60.07 -5.34 -50.79
N THR A 158 60.29 -4.68 -51.92
CA THR A 158 60.05 -3.23 -52.05
C THR A 158 58.57 -2.86 -51.99
N ARG A 159 57.67 -3.83 -52.23
CA ARG A 159 56.22 -3.67 -52.08
C ARG A 159 55.74 -3.84 -50.65
N ASN A 160 56.59 -4.35 -49.76
CA ASN A 160 56.23 -4.55 -48.37
C ASN A 160 56.42 -3.25 -47.60
N ILE A 161 55.32 -2.62 -47.22
CA ILE A 161 55.37 -1.38 -46.44
C ILE A 161 55.87 -1.66 -45.02
N SER A 162 56.56 -0.69 -44.45
CA SER A 162 56.91 -0.68 -43.02
C SER A 162 56.13 0.45 -42.36
N GLN A 163 55.69 0.24 -41.13
CA GLN A 163 54.96 1.24 -40.35
C GLN A 163 55.71 1.53 -39.07
N THR A 164 55.60 2.75 -38.58
CA THR A 164 56.20 3.17 -37.32
C THR A 164 55.16 3.22 -36.23
N LEU A 165 55.55 2.77 -35.05
CA LEU A 165 54.79 2.83 -33.82
C LEU A 165 55.47 3.78 -32.84
N CYS A 166 54.72 4.63 -32.16
CA CYS A 166 55.26 5.52 -31.14
C CYS A 166 54.78 5.11 -29.74
N VAL A 167 55.73 4.84 -28.85
CA VAL A 167 55.45 4.55 -27.44
C VAL A 167 55.93 5.72 -26.59
N SER A 168 55.04 6.25 -25.77
CA SER A 168 55.30 7.36 -24.85
C SER A 168 55.31 6.88 -23.40
N ASN A 169 56.35 7.23 -22.66
CA ASN A 169 56.44 7.04 -21.21
C ASN A 169 55.85 8.27 -20.50
N HIS A 170 54.89 8.06 -19.60
CA HIS A 170 54.25 9.13 -18.80
C HIS A 170 54.73 9.18 -17.34
N GLU A 171 55.64 8.28 -16.98
CA GLU A 171 56.24 8.21 -15.65
C GLU A 171 57.43 9.18 -15.51
N GLN A 172 57.73 9.53 -14.27
CA GLN A 172 58.89 10.36 -13.92
C GLN A 172 60.21 9.58 -13.89
N GLN A 173 60.15 8.26 -14.08
CA GLN A 173 61.30 7.37 -14.14
C GLN A 173 61.46 6.79 -15.53
N GLU A 174 62.65 6.28 -15.84
CA GLU A 174 62.87 5.53 -17.08
C GLU A 174 62.02 4.26 -17.07
N GLY A 175 61.46 3.93 -18.23
CA GLY A 175 60.74 2.69 -18.46
C GLY A 175 61.48 1.83 -19.48
N TYR A 176 61.37 0.52 -19.33
CA TYR A 176 61.89 -0.47 -20.28
C TYR A 176 60.72 -1.10 -21.01
N ILE A 177 60.76 -1.16 -22.34
CA ILE A 177 59.75 -1.88 -23.12
C ILE A 177 60.38 -3.02 -23.89
N GLN A 178 59.69 -4.15 -23.95
CA GLN A 178 60.06 -5.33 -24.73
C GLN A 178 58.87 -5.84 -25.54
N TRP A 179 59.07 -6.11 -26.82
CA TRP A 179 58.09 -6.69 -27.73
C TRP A 179 58.25 -8.20 -27.81
N MET A 180 57.12 -8.92 -27.83
CA MET A 180 57.14 -10.36 -28.12
C MET A 180 57.37 -10.61 -29.61
N PRO A 181 58.41 -11.38 -29.98
CA PRO A 181 58.70 -11.66 -31.39
C PRO A 181 57.59 -12.49 -32.01
N ASP A 182 57.22 -12.16 -33.26
CA ASP A 182 56.32 -12.99 -34.05
C ASP A 182 56.99 -14.35 -34.32
N PRO A 183 56.40 -15.48 -33.86
CA PRO A 183 56.97 -16.81 -34.06
C PRO A 183 57.16 -17.13 -35.55
N ASP A 184 56.26 -16.64 -36.40
CA ASP A 184 56.29 -16.86 -37.84
C ASP A 184 57.17 -15.85 -38.57
N ASN A 185 57.75 -14.87 -37.87
CA ASN A 185 58.62 -13.82 -38.42
C ASN A 185 57.99 -13.08 -39.62
N ILE A 186 56.67 -12.91 -39.61
CA ILE A 186 55.91 -12.15 -40.61
C ILE A 186 55.90 -10.67 -40.27
N PHE A 187 55.71 -10.33 -39.00
CA PHE A 187 55.75 -8.95 -38.49
C PHE A 187 56.97 -8.76 -37.60
N LEU A 188 57.95 -8.00 -38.08
CA LEU A 188 59.22 -7.79 -37.39
C LEU A 188 59.28 -6.40 -36.77
N VAL A 189 59.49 -6.32 -35.45
CA VAL A 189 59.63 -5.07 -34.70
C VAL A 189 61.10 -4.74 -34.48
N ASP A 190 61.48 -3.48 -34.68
CA ASP A 190 62.85 -2.99 -34.54
C ASP A 190 62.88 -1.57 -33.94
N PRO A 191 63.52 -1.36 -32.78
CA PRO A 191 64.19 -2.37 -31.94
C PRO A 191 63.19 -3.31 -31.24
N ILE A 192 63.60 -4.53 -30.87
CA ILE A 192 62.72 -5.47 -30.14
C ILE A 192 62.52 -5.04 -28.68
N ASP A 193 63.50 -4.34 -28.11
CA ASP A 193 63.46 -3.78 -26.77
C ASP A 193 64.17 -2.42 -26.68
N CYS A 194 63.78 -1.57 -25.74
CA CYS A 194 64.35 -0.24 -25.58
C CYS A 194 64.07 0.37 -24.20
N ILE A 195 64.95 1.27 -23.74
CA ILE A 195 64.68 2.16 -22.60
C ILE A 195 64.07 3.48 -23.12
N ILE A 196 62.92 3.84 -22.56
CA ILE A 196 62.20 5.09 -22.82
C ILE A 196 62.43 6.04 -21.62
N PRO A 197 63.13 7.17 -21.81
CA PRO A 197 63.35 8.14 -20.74
C PRO A 197 62.03 8.71 -20.18
N PRO A 198 62.06 9.32 -18.98
CA PRO A 198 60.89 9.95 -18.37
C PRO A 198 60.23 10.99 -19.28
N ASN A 199 58.91 10.92 -19.43
CA ASN A 199 58.14 11.86 -20.25
C ASN A 199 58.61 11.97 -21.73
N GLU A 200 59.35 10.97 -22.23
CA GLU A 200 59.82 10.89 -23.62
C GLU A 200 59.06 9.82 -24.41
N SER A 201 59.26 9.84 -25.73
CA SER A 201 58.74 8.81 -26.63
C SER A 201 59.86 8.16 -27.44
N ARG A 202 59.63 6.90 -27.84
CA ARG A 202 60.50 6.14 -28.74
C ARG A 202 59.70 5.56 -29.90
N LEU A 203 60.33 5.50 -31.06
CA LEU A 203 59.75 4.95 -32.28
C LEU A 203 60.23 3.51 -32.50
N PHE A 204 59.30 2.66 -32.91
CA PHE A 204 59.54 1.27 -33.29
C PHE A 204 59.11 1.08 -34.74
N THR A 205 59.94 0.46 -35.56
CA THR A 205 59.59 0.15 -36.94
C THR A 205 59.09 -1.28 -37.02
N VAL A 206 57.85 -1.47 -37.48
CA VAL A 206 57.26 -2.76 -37.74
C VAL A 206 57.32 -3.03 -39.25
N ARG A 207 57.94 -4.14 -39.65
CA ARG A 207 58.15 -4.54 -41.04
C ARG A 207 57.33 -5.78 -41.36
N PHE A 208 56.58 -5.73 -42.45
CA PHE A 208 55.83 -6.87 -42.97
C PHE A 208 56.69 -7.71 -43.92
N ARG A 209 56.80 -9.02 -43.67
CA ARG A 209 57.59 -9.97 -44.46
C ARG A 209 56.77 -11.25 -44.69
N PRO A 210 55.80 -11.23 -45.60
CA PRO A 210 55.02 -12.41 -45.92
C PRO A 210 55.90 -13.50 -46.55
N LYS A 211 55.54 -14.76 -46.29
CA LYS A 211 56.30 -15.94 -46.75
C LYS A 211 55.59 -16.74 -47.84
N ILE A 212 54.27 -16.59 -47.96
CA ILE A 212 53.39 -17.39 -48.82
C ILE A 212 52.55 -16.43 -49.68
N GLU A 213 52.40 -16.75 -50.97
CA GLU A 213 51.54 -16.01 -51.89
C GLU A 213 50.07 -16.37 -51.70
N ASN A 214 49.17 -15.42 -52.00
CA ASN A 214 47.71 -15.56 -51.84
C ASN A 214 47.22 -15.87 -50.41
N GLU A 215 47.97 -15.43 -49.41
CA GLU A 215 47.70 -15.69 -48.00
C GLU A 215 47.36 -14.41 -47.24
N VAL A 216 46.70 -14.57 -46.10
CA VAL A 216 46.34 -13.48 -45.18
C VAL A 216 47.06 -13.68 -43.87
N TYR A 217 47.57 -12.59 -43.31
CA TYR A 217 48.38 -12.59 -42.11
C TYR A 217 47.75 -11.69 -41.06
N GLY A 218 47.51 -12.25 -39.89
CA GLY A 218 47.07 -11.53 -38.69
C GLY A 218 47.99 -11.89 -37.53
N TYR A 219 48.46 -10.89 -36.80
CA TYR A 219 49.26 -11.10 -35.59
C TYR A 219 48.88 -10.06 -34.54
N LEU A 220 48.67 -10.50 -33.30
CA LEU A 220 48.45 -9.60 -32.17
C LEU A 220 49.80 -9.27 -31.53
N MET A 221 50.40 -8.17 -31.96
CA MET A 221 51.68 -7.73 -31.43
C MET A 221 51.51 -7.28 -29.99
N CYS A 222 52.32 -7.86 -29.09
CA CYS A 222 52.22 -7.60 -27.67
C CYS A 222 53.53 -7.01 -27.14
N GLY A 223 53.43 -5.91 -26.38
CA GLY A 223 54.57 -5.25 -25.74
C GLY A 223 54.39 -5.19 -24.22
N ASP A 224 55.46 -5.42 -23.47
CA ASP A 224 55.49 -5.30 -22.02
C ASP A 224 56.34 -4.09 -21.63
N TYR A 225 55.72 -3.10 -21.01
CA TYR A 225 56.37 -1.91 -20.48
C TYR A 225 56.54 -2.00 -18.97
N GLN A 226 57.78 -1.87 -18.53
CA GLN A 226 58.23 -2.10 -17.17
C GLN A 226 58.85 -0.83 -16.59
N PHE A 227 58.50 -0.48 -15.37
CA PHE A 227 59.15 0.60 -14.65
C PHE A 227 59.26 0.32 -13.16
N LYS A 228 60.21 0.99 -12.51
CA LYS A 228 60.46 0.84 -11.07
C LYS A 228 59.45 1.67 -10.28
N ASN A 229 58.74 1.02 -9.35
CA ASN A 229 57.84 1.68 -8.42
C ASN A 229 58.33 1.48 -6.99
N PHE A 230 58.57 2.58 -6.29
CA PHE A 230 58.90 2.57 -4.87
C PHE A 230 57.61 2.67 -4.06
N ASP A 231 57.33 1.66 -3.24
CA ASP A 231 56.25 1.75 -2.27
C ASP A 231 56.71 2.53 -1.03
N GLY A 232 56.09 3.68 -0.78
CA GLY A 232 56.46 4.58 0.31
C GLY A 232 56.19 4.02 1.70
N GLU A 233 55.32 3.00 1.84
CA GLU A 233 54.97 2.39 3.12
C GLU A 233 55.90 1.22 3.49
N THR A 234 56.33 0.43 2.51
CA THR A 234 57.13 -0.79 2.72
C THR A 234 58.62 -0.62 2.40
N SER A 235 59.00 0.48 1.72
CA SER A 235 60.36 0.70 1.18
C SER A 235 60.85 -0.41 0.23
N GLU A 236 59.93 -1.24 -0.28
CA GLU A 236 60.22 -2.27 -1.27
C GLU A 236 60.21 -1.68 -2.68
N LEU A 237 61.21 -2.06 -3.49
CA LEU A 237 61.24 -1.78 -4.92
C LEU A 237 60.43 -2.86 -5.63
N LYS A 238 59.37 -2.47 -6.34
CA LYS A 238 58.58 -3.39 -7.17
C LYS A 238 58.60 -2.96 -8.64
N LEU A 239 58.70 -3.92 -9.55
CA LEU A 239 58.63 -3.70 -11.00
C LEU A 239 57.16 -3.71 -11.43
N ARG A 240 56.69 -2.59 -11.98
CA ARG A 240 55.32 -2.46 -12.50
C ARG A 240 55.28 -2.72 -14.00
N HIS A 241 54.27 -3.48 -14.43
CA HIS A 241 54.07 -3.87 -15.83
C HIS A 241 52.81 -3.23 -16.42
N THR A 242 52.91 -2.76 -17.66
CA THR A 242 51.81 -2.29 -18.51
C THR A 242 51.88 -2.99 -19.87
N LEU A 243 50.79 -3.65 -20.27
CA LEU A 243 50.76 -4.45 -21.49
C LEU A 243 50.11 -3.69 -22.65
N PHE A 244 50.75 -3.75 -23.82
CA PHE A 244 50.23 -3.22 -25.08
C PHE A 244 49.81 -4.34 -26.02
N ARG A 245 48.74 -4.09 -26.79
CA ARG A 245 48.23 -4.98 -27.83
C ARG A 245 47.92 -4.19 -29.07
N ILE A 246 48.61 -4.49 -30.16
CA ILE A 246 48.41 -3.82 -31.44
C ILE A 246 48.16 -4.92 -32.48
N PRO A 247 46.92 -5.03 -32.99
CA PRO A 247 46.64 -5.96 -34.07
C PRO A 247 47.34 -5.49 -35.35
N CYS A 248 48.09 -6.40 -35.94
CA CYS A 248 48.76 -6.24 -37.23
C CYS A 248 48.04 -7.10 -38.27
N THR A 249 47.75 -6.53 -39.44
CA THR A 249 47.13 -7.26 -40.55
C THR A 249 47.88 -6.99 -41.86
N GLY A 250 47.90 -7.98 -42.74
CA GLY A 250 48.50 -7.88 -44.07
C GLY A 250 48.07 -9.05 -44.95
N ASN A 251 48.29 -8.95 -46.26
CA ASN A 251 47.96 -10.01 -47.21
C ASN A 251 48.93 -10.01 -48.40
N THR A 252 49.02 -11.13 -49.12
CA THR A 252 49.73 -11.26 -50.42
C THR A 252 48.76 -11.46 -51.58
N TRP A 253 47.55 -10.99 -51.36
CA TRP A 253 46.42 -11.09 -52.25
C TRP A 253 46.58 -10.21 -53.48
N LEU A 254 46.56 -10.81 -54.67
CA LEU A 254 46.51 -10.04 -55.92
C LEU A 254 45.24 -9.20 -55.96
N PRO A 255 45.24 -7.98 -56.55
CA PRO A 255 44.03 -7.21 -56.77
C PRO A 255 43.09 -8.02 -57.66
N CYS A 256 42.14 -8.73 -57.05
CA CYS A 256 41.21 -9.61 -57.75
C CYS A 256 39.80 -9.12 -57.45
N THR A 257 39.07 -8.73 -58.50
CA THR A 257 37.69 -8.24 -58.41
C THR A 257 36.66 -9.34 -58.15
N GLU A 258 37.09 -10.60 -58.02
CA GLU A 258 36.22 -11.78 -57.93
C GLU A 258 36.01 -12.31 -56.50
N TRP A 259 36.55 -11.66 -55.46
CA TRP A 259 36.38 -12.10 -54.06
C TRP A 259 35.13 -11.55 -53.40
N VAL A 260 33.99 -11.80 -54.05
CA VAL A 260 32.68 -11.55 -53.47
C VAL A 260 32.46 -12.64 -52.42
N THR A 261 32.65 -12.30 -51.15
CA THR A 261 32.37 -13.17 -50.00
C THR A 261 30.95 -12.92 -49.46
N GLU A 262 30.29 -13.95 -48.98
CA GLU A 262 29.01 -13.91 -48.28
C GLU A 262 29.35 -13.88 -46.80
N TRP A 263 28.82 -12.88 -46.14
CA TRP A 263 29.09 -12.58 -44.75
C TRP A 263 27.81 -12.08 -44.11
N ASP A 264 27.77 -12.10 -42.79
CA ASP A 264 26.57 -11.78 -42.04
C ASP A 264 26.96 -11.01 -40.77
N CYS A 265 26.34 -9.86 -40.60
CA CYS A 265 26.46 -8.97 -39.46
C CYS A 265 25.17 -8.12 -39.33
N PRO A 266 24.87 -7.59 -38.13
CA PRO A 266 23.74 -6.69 -37.96
C PRO A 266 23.91 -5.41 -38.80
N ILE A 267 22.81 -4.92 -39.36
CA ILE A 267 22.75 -3.66 -40.11
C ILE A 267 22.68 -2.47 -39.15
N GLU A 268 22.12 -2.68 -37.95
CA GLU A 268 22.00 -1.69 -36.89
C GLU A 268 22.44 -2.30 -35.55
N VAL A 269 23.30 -1.58 -34.83
CA VAL A 269 23.73 -1.94 -33.47
C VAL A 269 23.29 -0.83 -32.53
N ILE A 270 22.42 -1.19 -31.58
CA ILE A 270 21.86 -0.27 -30.60
C ILE A 270 22.61 -0.43 -29.28
N LEU A 271 23.22 0.64 -28.80
CA LEU A 271 23.91 0.67 -27.51
C LEU A 271 22.94 1.05 -26.38
N PRO A 272 23.16 0.54 -25.15
CA PRO A 272 22.36 0.89 -23.98
C PRO A 272 22.36 2.40 -23.72
N PRO A 273 21.25 2.97 -23.19
CA PRO A 273 21.18 4.38 -22.84
C PRO A 273 22.23 4.72 -21.77
N THR A 274 22.76 5.94 -21.85
CA THR A 274 23.78 6.44 -20.92
C THR A 274 23.54 7.92 -20.61
N VAL A 275 24.44 8.53 -19.84
CA VAL A 275 24.47 9.97 -19.56
C VAL A 275 25.63 10.63 -20.33
N PRO A 276 25.59 11.96 -20.58
CA PRO A 276 26.72 12.67 -21.16
C PRO A 276 28.02 12.37 -20.40
N THR A 277 29.14 12.29 -21.12
CA THR A 277 30.49 11.99 -20.59
C THR A 277 30.73 10.57 -20.09
N ARG A 278 29.69 9.73 -19.93
CA ARG A 278 29.84 8.32 -19.57
C ARG A 278 29.82 7.44 -20.83
N THR A 279 30.89 6.68 -21.03
CA THR A 279 31.01 5.72 -22.13
C THR A 279 30.10 4.52 -21.89
N THR A 280 29.37 4.09 -22.93
CA THR A 280 28.56 2.87 -22.94
C THR A 280 29.06 1.92 -24.03
N PHE A 281 28.79 0.62 -23.89
CA PHE A 281 29.38 -0.42 -24.70
C PHE A 281 28.33 -1.41 -25.19
N ALA A 282 28.57 -1.98 -26.37
CA ALA A 282 27.90 -3.16 -26.88
C ALA A 282 28.89 -3.98 -27.70
N ASN A 283 28.53 -5.22 -28.03
CA ASN A 283 29.29 -6.01 -28.99
C ASN A 283 28.35 -6.73 -29.96
N PHE A 284 28.89 -7.12 -31.11
CA PHE A 284 28.16 -7.86 -32.13
C PHE A 284 29.08 -8.83 -32.86
N MET A 285 28.50 -9.77 -33.60
CA MET A 285 29.24 -10.78 -34.36
C MET A 285 29.30 -10.44 -35.85
N LEU A 286 30.48 -10.56 -36.44
CA LEU A 286 30.72 -10.60 -37.88
C LEU A 286 31.10 -12.02 -38.27
N SER A 287 30.34 -12.65 -39.16
CA SER A 287 30.57 -14.04 -39.58
C SER A 287 30.90 -14.15 -41.07
N ASN A 288 31.87 -15.01 -41.37
CA ASN A 288 32.25 -15.37 -42.73
C ASN A 288 31.53 -16.66 -43.13
N LYS A 289 30.78 -16.67 -44.24
CA LYS A 289 30.08 -17.89 -44.70
C LYS A 289 30.91 -18.74 -45.66
N PHE A 290 32.01 -18.22 -46.19
CA PHE A 290 32.84 -18.94 -47.16
C PHE A 290 34.01 -19.71 -46.53
N GLU A 291 34.59 -20.61 -47.33
CA GLU A 291 35.77 -21.42 -46.98
C GLU A 291 37.11 -20.68 -47.15
N ILE A 292 37.08 -19.42 -47.58
CA ILE A 292 38.26 -18.58 -47.74
C ILE A 292 38.24 -17.52 -46.63
N PRO A 293 39.39 -17.15 -46.02
CA PRO A 293 39.43 -16.09 -45.02
C PRO A 293 38.90 -14.76 -45.56
N MET A 294 38.33 -13.95 -44.68
CA MET A 294 37.71 -12.67 -45.01
C MET A 294 38.42 -11.53 -44.30
N HIS A 295 38.93 -10.55 -45.05
CA HIS A 295 39.43 -9.31 -44.47
C HIS A 295 38.28 -8.31 -44.28
N PHE A 296 38.21 -7.66 -43.12
CA PHE A 296 37.24 -6.61 -42.85
C PHE A 296 37.92 -5.33 -42.35
N LYS A 297 37.29 -4.19 -42.63
CA LYS A 297 37.67 -2.89 -42.09
C LYS A 297 36.44 -2.02 -41.88
N PHE A 298 36.36 -1.36 -40.73
CA PHE A 298 35.38 -0.34 -40.40
C PHE A 298 35.97 1.05 -40.66
N ASP A 299 35.35 1.80 -41.55
CA ASP A 299 35.68 3.20 -41.81
C ASP A 299 34.62 4.11 -41.16
N ALA A 300 35.09 4.99 -40.28
CA ALA A 300 34.26 5.94 -39.55
C ALA A 300 33.83 7.13 -40.45
N PRO A 301 32.67 7.75 -40.18
CA PRO A 301 32.28 9.01 -40.82
C PRO A 301 33.16 10.20 -40.38
N TYR A 302 33.01 11.35 -41.04
CA TYR A 302 33.74 12.57 -40.68
C TYR A 302 33.27 13.11 -39.32
N GLY A 303 34.08 12.82 -38.29
CA GLY A 303 33.72 13.07 -36.90
C GLY A 303 32.84 11.95 -36.35
N THR A 304 33.35 11.26 -35.34
CA THR A 304 32.68 10.11 -34.71
C THR A 304 32.67 10.26 -33.20
N ASN A 305 31.58 9.83 -32.56
CA ASN A 305 31.48 9.61 -31.12
C ASN A 305 31.55 8.11 -30.78
N TYR A 306 31.66 7.25 -31.79
CA TYR A 306 31.83 5.82 -31.62
C TYR A 306 33.29 5.41 -31.77
N VAL A 307 33.65 4.35 -31.04
CA VAL A 307 34.93 3.64 -31.14
C VAL A 307 34.62 2.17 -31.38
N VAL A 308 35.27 1.56 -32.36
CA VAL A 308 35.10 0.15 -32.72
C VAL A 308 36.40 -0.60 -32.45
N MET A 309 36.33 -1.81 -31.89
CA MET A 309 37.49 -2.68 -31.69
C MET A 309 37.13 -4.15 -31.92
N PRO A 310 37.84 -4.86 -32.81
CA PRO A 310 38.87 -4.36 -33.72
C PRO A 310 38.29 -3.51 -34.88
N VAL A 311 39.03 -2.49 -35.32
CA VAL A 311 38.66 -1.65 -36.49
C VAL A 311 38.88 -2.38 -37.81
N CYS A 312 39.90 -3.24 -37.89
CA CYS A 312 40.14 -4.11 -39.02
C CYS A 312 40.67 -5.46 -38.54
N GLY A 313 40.56 -6.48 -39.37
CA GLY A 313 40.96 -7.83 -38.99
C GLY A 313 40.70 -8.85 -40.08
N ILE A 314 40.94 -10.11 -39.73
CA ILE A 314 40.72 -11.27 -40.59
C ILE A 314 39.77 -12.21 -39.86
N VAL A 315 38.69 -12.59 -40.51
CA VAL A 315 37.80 -13.66 -40.06
C VAL A 315 38.23 -14.95 -40.76
N PRO A 316 38.55 -16.02 -40.03
CA PRO A 316 38.91 -17.32 -40.63
C PRO A 316 37.84 -17.88 -41.56
N SER A 317 38.20 -18.91 -42.31
CA SER A 317 37.27 -19.68 -43.14
C SER A 317 36.14 -20.28 -42.29
N ARG A 318 34.89 -20.03 -42.68
CA ARG A 318 33.66 -20.35 -41.91
C ARG A 318 33.71 -19.91 -40.43
N GLY A 319 34.52 -18.88 -40.14
CA GLY A 319 34.73 -18.37 -38.80
C GLY A 319 33.84 -17.17 -38.48
N TRP A 320 34.07 -16.63 -37.28
CA TRP A 320 33.44 -15.40 -36.81
C TRP A 320 34.45 -14.53 -36.06
N GLN A 321 34.11 -13.26 -35.89
CA GLN A 321 34.81 -12.32 -35.03
C GLN A 321 33.79 -11.50 -34.24
N ILE A 322 34.00 -11.34 -32.93
CA ILE A 322 33.23 -10.41 -32.11
C ILE A 322 33.85 -9.03 -32.21
N ILE A 323 33.01 -8.03 -32.47
CA ILE A 323 33.35 -6.62 -32.59
C ILE A 323 32.71 -5.86 -31.43
N SER A 324 33.52 -5.16 -30.65
CA SER A 324 33.05 -4.30 -29.56
C SER A 324 32.93 -2.85 -30.04
N VAL A 325 31.86 -2.18 -29.62
CA VAL A 325 31.56 -0.79 -29.95
C VAL A 325 31.37 -0.02 -28.65
N ALA A 326 31.99 1.15 -28.57
CA ALA A 326 31.81 2.11 -27.49
C ALA A 326 31.20 3.40 -28.03
N LEU A 327 30.25 4.00 -27.30
CA LEU A 327 29.75 5.35 -27.53
C LEU A 327 30.31 6.28 -26.45
N GLU A 328 30.96 7.37 -26.88
CA GLU A 328 31.52 8.43 -26.03
C GLU A 328 30.71 9.73 -26.22
N PRO A 329 29.53 9.85 -25.58
CA PRO A 329 28.64 10.97 -25.82
C PRO A 329 29.20 12.27 -25.23
N LYS A 330 29.06 13.36 -25.98
CA LYS A 330 29.56 14.69 -25.59
C LYS A 330 28.47 15.53 -24.90
N CYS A 331 27.25 15.43 -25.39
CA CYS A 331 26.07 16.13 -24.90
C CYS A 331 24.87 15.18 -24.81
N PHE A 332 23.75 15.65 -24.25
CA PHE A 332 22.49 14.92 -24.29
C PHE A 332 21.95 14.83 -25.72
N GLY A 333 21.22 13.76 -26.05
CA GLY A 333 20.58 13.53 -27.34
C GLY A 333 20.75 12.10 -27.87
N ASP A 334 20.13 11.87 -29.03
CA ASP A 334 20.29 10.63 -29.80
C ASP A 334 21.52 10.72 -30.72
N TYR A 335 22.31 9.65 -30.74
CA TYR A 335 23.51 9.50 -31.56
C TYR A 335 23.25 8.41 -32.60
N CYS A 336 23.28 8.77 -33.87
CA CYS A 336 23.14 7.83 -34.98
C CYS A 336 24.26 8.10 -35.99
N GLU A 337 25.15 7.13 -36.18
CA GLU A 337 26.27 7.24 -37.11
C GLU A 337 26.30 6.04 -38.07
N ALA A 338 26.42 6.31 -39.36
CA ALA A 338 26.58 5.28 -40.38
C ALA A 338 28.07 5.06 -40.67
N TRP A 339 28.55 3.86 -40.38
CA TRP A 339 29.91 3.42 -40.64
C TRP A 339 29.96 2.53 -41.87
N ASP A 340 31.07 2.61 -42.60
CA ASP A 340 31.29 1.77 -43.78
C ASP A 340 32.04 0.49 -43.37
N LEU A 341 31.44 -0.68 -43.60
CA LEU A 341 32.12 -1.97 -43.48
C LEU A 341 32.64 -2.37 -44.87
N ILE A 342 33.96 -2.45 -44.97
CA ILE A 342 34.68 -2.81 -46.19
C ILE A 342 35.19 -4.24 -46.05
N ILE A 343 34.69 -5.12 -46.91
CA ILE A 343 35.07 -6.53 -46.97
C ILE A 343 35.95 -6.78 -48.18
N ASN A 344 37.09 -7.44 -47.95
CA ASN A 344 38.09 -7.80 -48.95
C ASN A 344 38.54 -6.62 -49.85
N LYS A 345 38.44 -5.38 -49.34
CA LYS A 345 38.73 -4.12 -50.08
C LYS A 345 37.84 -3.87 -51.31
N VAL A 346 36.79 -4.67 -51.51
CA VAL A 346 35.93 -4.60 -52.72
C VAL A 346 34.48 -4.35 -52.35
N GLN A 347 33.93 -5.15 -51.42
CA GLN A 347 32.55 -5.01 -51.00
C GLN A 347 32.44 -3.94 -49.92
N LYS A 348 31.47 -3.05 -50.06
CA LYS A 348 31.21 -1.98 -49.10
C LYS A 348 29.75 -2.03 -48.68
N THR A 349 29.51 -2.15 -47.38
CA THR A 349 28.16 -2.02 -46.80
C THR A 349 28.13 -0.91 -45.77
N ARG A 350 26.92 -0.51 -45.36
CA ARG A 350 26.73 0.43 -44.24
C ARG A 350 26.18 -0.29 -43.02
N ILE A 351 26.73 0.06 -41.86
CA ILE A 351 26.23 -0.36 -40.55
C ILE A 351 25.91 0.91 -39.77
N SER A 352 24.74 0.93 -39.13
CA SER A 352 24.30 2.04 -38.29
C SER A 352 24.63 1.73 -36.83
N PHE A 353 25.33 2.65 -36.15
CA PHE A 353 25.49 2.63 -34.71
C PHE A 353 24.56 3.65 -34.08
N THR A 354 23.67 3.18 -33.22
CA THR A 354 22.69 4.01 -32.52
C THR A 354 22.85 3.92 -31.01
N GLY A 355 22.68 5.03 -30.34
CA GLY A 355 22.80 5.11 -28.89
C GLY A 355 22.25 6.45 -28.40
N ASN A 356 22.06 6.56 -27.10
CA ASN A 356 21.35 7.69 -26.52
C ASN A 356 22.05 8.15 -25.25
N ALA A 357 22.20 9.46 -25.11
CA ALA A 357 22.64 10.09 -23.88
C ALA A 357 21.52 10.96 -23.32
N GLU A 358 20.97 10.59 -22.18
CA GLU A 358 19.86 11.29 -21.53
C GLU A 358 20.33 11.96 -20.24
N MET A 359 19.59 13.00 -19.84
CA MET A 359 19.67 13.58 -18.50
C MET A 359 18.41 13.16 -17.75
N SER A 360 18.48 13.10 -16.42
CA SER A 360 17.30 12.81 -15.61
C SER A 360 16.22 13.83 -15.91
N GLN A 361 15.07 13.34 -16.39
CA GLN A 361 13.93 14.16 -16.76
C GLN A 361 12.66 13.48 -16.29
N ILE A 362 11.95 14.20 -15.43
CA ILE A 362 10.67 13.77 -14.88
C ILE A 362 9.64 14.83 -15.16
N GLU A 363 8.49 14.38 -15.63
CA GLU A 363 7.30 15.21 -15.72
C GLU A 363 6.39 14.90 -14.52
N VAL A 364 6.03 15.94 -13.77
CA VAL A 364 5.09 15.85 -12.65
C VAL A 364 3.75 16.35 -13.15
N MET A 365 2.79 15.46 -13.34
CA MET A 365 1.46 15.85 -13.81
C MET A 365 0.70 16.53 -12.67
N SER A 366 0.25 17.76 -12.91
CA SER A 366 -0.52 18.53 -11.93
C SER A 366 -1.71 19.26 -12.56
N HIS A 367 -2.74 19.53 -11.76
CA HIS A 367 -3.96 20.20 -12.21
C HIS A 367 -3.86 21.73 -12.26
N GLY A 368 -2.75 22.32 -11.78
CA GLY A 368 -2.53 23.77 -11.70
C GLY A 368 -1.31 24.24 -12.48
N TYR A 369 -1.22 25.55 -12.71
CA TYR A 369 -0.07 26.22 -13.30
C TYR A 369 0.52 27.22 -12.30
N HIS A 370 1.83 27.18 -12.10
CA HIS A 370 2.55 28.13 -11.26
C HIS A 370 3.81 28.62 -12.00
N PRO A 371 3.98 29.93 -12.23
CA PRO A 371 5.01 30.47 -13.14
C PRO A 371 6.46 30.28 -12.65
N GLY A 372 6.66 29.88 -11.39
CA GLY A 372 7.98 29.68 -10.79
C GLY A 372 8.34 28.24 -10.44
N THR A 373 7.47 27.26 -10.75
CA THR A 373 7.70 25.84 -10.41
C THR A 373 7.27 24.94 -11.58
N HIS A 374 7.70 23.68 -11.57
CA HIS A 374 7.36 22.72 -12.63
C HIS A 374 5.95 22.17 -12.47
N ALA A 375 5.45 22.09 -11.23
CA ALA A 375 4.11 21.60 -10.91
C ALA A 375 3.53 22.35 -9.70
N MET A 376 2.21 22.24 -9.54
CA MET A 376 1.47 22.77 -8.39
C MET A 376 0.47 21.74 -7.85
N LEU A 377 0.60 21.39 -6.58
CA LEU A 377 -0.33 20.51 -5.86
C LEU A 377 -1.09 21.31 -4.81
N GLU A 378 -2.41 21.23 -4.86
CA GLU A 378 -3.30 21.86 -3.89
C GLU A 378 -4.05 20.79 -3.12
N PHE A 379 -3.89 20.80 -1.79
CA PHE A 379 -4.65 19.92 -0.91
C PHE A 379 -6.04 20.50 -0.66
N PRO A 380 -7.08 19.65 -0.63
CA PRO A 380 -8.40 20.10 -0.20
C PRO A 380 -8.36 20.57 1.27
N PRO A 381 -9.29 21.47 1.67
CA PRO A 381 -9.41 21.92 3.05
C PRO A 381 -9.43 20.76 4.04
N THR A 382 -8.60 20.84 5.07
CA THR A 382 -8.37 19.75 6.02
C THR A 382 -8.55 20.24 7.45
N ILE A 383 -9.19 19.41 8.30
CA ILE A 383 -9.36 19.76 9.71
C ILE A 383 -8.01 19.74 10.42
N THR A 384 -7.74 20.76 11.24
CA THR A 384 -6.53 20.79 12.06
C THR A 384 -6.41 19.54 12.94
N GLY A 385 -5.27 18.86 12.87
CA GLY A 385 -5.01 17.60 13.55
C GLY A 385 -5.36 16.34 12.73
N CYS A 386 -6.03 16.49 11.58
CA CYS A 386 -6.32 15.38 10.67
C CYS A 386 -5.31 15.31 9.52
N THR A 387 -5.25 14.16 8.84
CA THR A 387 -4.43 13.95 7.65
C THR A 387 -5.30 13.88 6.38
N ASN A 388 -4.80 14.46 5.30
CA ASN A 388 -5.40 14.36 3.96
C ASN A 388 -4.34 14.00 2.92
N TYR A 389 -4.76 13.50 1.76
CA TYR A 389 -3.89 12.90 0.76
C TYR A 389 -4.09 13.54 -0.60
N CYS A 390 -3.00 13.69 -1.36
CA CYS A 390 -3.02 14.10 -2.75
C CYS A 390 -2.09 13.19 -3.56
N THR A 391 -2.56 12.67 -4.69
CA THR A 391 -1.77 11.81 -5.56
C THR A 391 -1.19 12.64 -6.70
N SER A 392 0.12 12.57 -6.88
CA SER A 392 0.83 13.08 -8.05
C SER A 392 1.22 11.94 -8.98
N TYR A 393 1.30 12.21 -10.29
CA TYR A 393 1.78 11.25 -11.27
C TYR A 393 3.16 11.68 -11.73
N LEU A 394 4.16 10.85 -11.45
CA LEU A 394 5.55 11.07 -11.83
C LEU A 394 5.84 10.24 -13.07
N HIS A 395 6.13 10.90 -14.18
CA HIS A 395 6.44 10.25 -15.45
C HIS A 395 7.94 10.33 -15.73
N ASN A 396 8.60 9.18 -15.76
CA ASN A 396 9.99 9.09 -16.18
C ASN A 396 10.08 9.24 -17.70
N LEU A 397 10.67 10.33 -18.18
CA LEU A 397 10.83 10.58 -19.61
C LEU A 397 12.08 9.92 -20.21
N THR A 398 12.87 9.21 -19.41
CA THR A 398 14.14 8.60 -19.83
C THR A 398 14.00 7.09 -20.05
N ARG A 399 14.97 6.50 -20.77
CA ARG A 399 15.15 5.05 -21.00
C ARG A 399 15.98 4.40 -19.89
N MET A 400 16.41 5.18 -18.90
CA MET A 400 17.09 4.71 -17.68
C MET A 400 16.14 4.79 -16.50
N GLU A 401 16.44 4.04 -15.44
CA GLU A 401 15.78 4.23 -14.16
C GLU A 401 16.17 5.60 -13.58
N ILE A 402 15.26 6.25 -12.85
CA ILE A 402 15.56 7.50 -12.15
C ILE A 402 15.31 7.32 -10.66
N HIS A 403 16.32 7.59 -9.86
CA HIS A 403 16.16 7.74 -8.42
C HIS A 403 15.72 9.15 -8.08
N ILE A 404 14.65 9.28 -7.31
CA ILE A 404 14.11 10.53 -6.80
C ILE A 404 14.35 10.62 -5.31
N ARG A 405 14.67 11.83 -4.86
CA ARG A 405 14.72 12.19 -3.44
C ARG A 405 14.14 13.57 -3.18
N VAL A 406 13.23 13.66 -2.22
CA VAL A 406 12.75 14.91 -1.64
C VAL A 406 13.87 15.52 -0.78
N LEU A 407 14.34 16.72 -1.14
CA LEU A 407 15.48 17.36 -0.46
C LEU A 407 15.08 18.20 0.75
N ASN A 408 13.89 18.77 0.74
CA ASN A 408 13.41 19.66 1.79
C ASN A 408 12.10 19.16 2.39
N SER A 409 11.93 19.41 3.69
CA SER A 409 10.78 18.95 4.47
C SER A 409 9.99 20.13 5.02
N ALA A 410 8.67 20.00 5.04
CA ALA A 410 7.80 20.85 5.83
C ALA A 410 7.18 20.02 6.97
N TYR A 411 7.10 20.56 8.18
CA TYR A 411 6.60 19.83 9.36
C TYR A 411 5.11 19.42 9.28
N TRP A 412 4.41 19.85 8.23
CA TRP A 412 2.99 19.61 7.96
C TRP A 412 2.77 18.78 6.68
N LEU A 413 3.85 18.31 6.04
CA LEU A 413 3.85 17.60 4.77
C LEU A 413 4.65 16.30 4.87
N GLY A 414 4.11 15.22 4.32
CA GLY A 414 4.76 13.92 4.16
C GLY A 414 4.66 13.42 2.72
N ALA A 415 5.41 12.36 2.41
CA ALA A 415 5.40 11.72 1.10
C ALA A 415 5.70 10.22 1.24
N ASP A 416 5.24 9.44 0.27
CA ASP A 416 5.49 7.99 0.20
C ASP A 416 7.00 7.66 0.24
N GLU A 417 7.31 6.43 0.69
CA GLU A 417 8.67 5.88 0.74
C GLU A 417 9.70 6.82 1.40
N CYS A 418 9.25 7.56 2.43
CA CYS A 418 10.05 8.55 3.14
C CYS A 418 10.68 9.62 2.22
N GLY A 419 10.02 9.94 1.11
CA GLY A 419 10.52 10.92 0.16
C GLY A 419 11.51 10.36 -0.88
N SER A 420 11.63 9.04 -1.04
CA SER A 420 12.59 8.46 -1.98
C SER A 420 12.06 7.25 -2.73
N ILE A 421 12.12 7.28 -4.06
CA ILE A 421 11.58 6.23 -4.92
C ILE A 421 12.44 6.07 -6.19
N VAL A 422 12.43 4.88 -6.79
CA VAL A 422 13.02 4.63 -8.11
C VAL A 422 11.90 4.53 -9.14
N LEU A 423 12.00 5.32 -10.22
CA LEU A 423 11.10 5.26 -11.35
C LEU A 423 11.67 4.35 -12.46
N PRO A 424 10.92 3.34 -12.91
CA PRO A 424 11.28 2.55 -14.08
C PRO A 424 11.32 3.39 -15.36
N PRO A 425 12.06 2.94 -16.39
CA PRO A 425 12.18 3.64 -17.67
C PRO A 425 10.83 3.85 -18.36
N LYS A 426 10.54 5.06 -18.85
CA LYS A 426 9.32 5.40 -19.62
C LYS A 426 7.98 5.10 -18.90
N GLU A 427 7.99 4.89 -17.59
CA GLU A 427 6.78 4.58 -16.82
C GLU A 427 6.25 5.78 -16.04
N ILE A 428 4.96 5.68 -15.69
CA ILE A 428 4.25 6.63 -14.84
C ILE A 428 3.94 5.95 -13.51
N ILE A 429 4.39 6.54 -12.41
CA ILE A 429 4.14 6.05 -11.06
C ILE A 429 3.26 7.03 -10.29
N HIS A 430 2.36 6.48 -9.49
CA HIS A 430 1.55 7.24 -8.54
C HIS A 430 2.36 7.49 -7.27
N TYR A 431 2.42 8.74 -6.84
CA TYR A 431 3.20 9.15 -5.67
C TYR A 431 2.32 10.00 -4.75
N HIS A 432 2.06 9.51 -3.54
CA HIS A 432 1.15 10.18 -2.60
C HIS A 432 1.90 11.17 -1.71
N TRP A 433 1.23 12.29 -1.49
CA TRP A 433 1.62 13.34 -0.57
C TRP A 433 0.62 13.41 0.57
N TRP A 434 1.10 13.65 1.79
CA TRP A 434 0.30 13.69 3.00
C TRP A 434 0.31 15.09 3.59
N PHE A 435 -0.86 15.62 3.92
CA PHE A 435 -1.03 16.93 4.53
C PHE A 435 -1.63 16.77 5.93
N PHE A 436 -0.90 17.22 6.97
CA PHE A 436 -1.29 17.07 8.38
C PHE A 436 -1.08 18.38 9.15
N PRO A 437 -1.96 19.39 8.97
CA PRO A 437 -1.80 20.70 9.59
C PRO A 437 -2.00 20.67 11.11
N LYS A 438 -1.12 21.34 11.86
CA LYS A 438 -1.18 21.47 13.33
C LYS A 438 -1.69 22.84 13.82
N VAL A 439 -1.78 23.82 12.91
CA VAL A 439 -2.31 25.16 13.19
C VAL A 439 -3.66 25.26 12.48
N TYR A 440 -4.60 26.02 13.03
CA TYR A 440 -5.92 26.24 12.43
C TYR A 440 -6.00 27.62 11.76
N ASP A 441 -6.97 27.77 10.86
CA ASP A 441 -7.26 28.98 10.07
C ASP A 441 -6.02 29.57 9.40
N LYS A 442 -5.16 28.67 8.90
CA LYS A 442 -3.89 29.01 8.27
C LYS A 442 -3.79 28.39 6.88
N VAL A 443 -3.27 29.18 5.95
CA VAL A 443 -2.80 28.70 4.64
C VAL A 443 -1.35 28.22 4.81
N HIS A 444 -1.11 26.97 4.41
CA HIS A 444 0.18 26.32 4.41
C HIS A 444 0.71 26.28 2.98
N GLU A 445 1.85 26.89 2.73
CA GLU A 445 2.49 26.94 1.41
C GLU A 445 3.98 26.62 1.54
N THR A 446 4.50 25.83 0.63
CA THR A 446 5.94 25.54 0.50
C THR A 446 6.26 25.14 -0.94
N THR A 447 7.53 25.28 -1.32
CA THR A 447 8.05 24.69 -2.55
C THR A 447 8.92 23.50 -2.18
N ILE A 448 8.60 22.32 -2.69
CA ILE A 448 9.40 21.10 -2.53
C ILE A 448 10.37 20.94 -3.69
N THR A 449 11.60 20.56 -3.40
CA THR A 449 12.64 20.25 -4.39
C THR A 449 12.84 18.74 -4.43
N LEU A 450 12.60 18.16 -5.60
CA LEU A 450 12.95 16.78 -5.92
C LEU A 450 14.31 16.74 -6.62
N SER A 451 15.27 16.05 -6.04
CA SER A 451 16.51 15.67 -6.73
C SER A 451 16.26 14.38 -7.51
N CYS A 452 16.60 14.39 -8.79
CA CYS A 452 16.40 13.27 -9.69
C CYS A 452 17.74 12.90 -10.31
N VAL A 453 18.14 11.63 -10.27
CA VAL A 453 19.40 11.14 -10.84
C VAL A 453 19.17 9.83 -11.58
N CYS A 454 19.79 9.67 -12.75
CA CYS A 454 19.67 8.41 -13.51
C CYS A 454 20.44 7.29 -12.80
N LEU A 455 19.95 6.05 -12.93
CA LEU A 455 20.62 4.85 -12.45
C LEU A 455 21.05 3.97 -13.63
N ILE A 456 22.26 3.42 -13.54
CA ILE A 456 22.75 2.32 -14.38
C ILE A 456 23.29 1.25 -13.44
N ASP A 457 22.78 0.03 -13.56
CA ASP A 457 23.11 -1.10 -12.68
C ASP A 457 22.93 -0.75 -11.19
N GLY A 458 21.83 -0.06 -10.85
CA GLY A 458 21.53 0.41 -9.49
C GLY A 458 22.43 1.53 -8.96
N ARG A 459 23.37 2.05 -9.77
CA ARG A 459 24.32 3.10 -9.35
C ARG A 459 23.93 4.46 -9.95
N PRO A 460 23.99 5.55 -9.16
CA PRO A 460 23.69 6.88 -9.67
C PRO A 460 24.74 7.35 -10.68
N VAL A 461 24.27 7.88 -11.80
CA VAL A 461 25.09 8.37 -12.90
C VAL A 461 24.60 9.72 -13.41
N GLY A 462 25.54 10.53 -13.89
CA GLY A 462 25.26 11.85 -14.45
C GLY A 462 25.04 12.91 -13.38
N GLU A 463 24.78 14.13 -13.83
CA GLU A 463 24.43 15.23 -12.93
C GLU A 463 22.96 15.14 -12.53
N PRO A 464 22.62 15.34 -11.25
CA PRO A 464 21.24 15.33 -10.80
C PRO A 464 20.51 16.57 -11.33
N SER A 465 19.27 16.38 -11.79
CA SER A 465 18.33 17.45 -12.11
C SER A 465 17.43 17.76 -10.92
N GLU A 466 16.95 19.00 -10.82
CA GLU A 466 16.00 19.40 -9.77
C GLU A 466 14.62 19.71 -10.34
N VAL A 467 13.58 19.18 -9.70
CA VAL A 467 12.18 19.47 -10.02
C VAL A 467 11.51 20.14 -8.81
N TYR A 468 11.12 21.39 -8.99
CA TYR A 468 10.36 22.17 -8.00
C TYR A 468 8.84 21.96 -8.11
N ILE A 469 8.19 21.65 -6.99
CA ILE A 469 6.73 21.49 -6.86
C ILE A 469 6.22 22.50 -5.84
N ALA A 470 5.31 23.38 -6.24
CA ALA A 470 4.59 24.26 -5.31
C ALA A 470 3.47 23.45 -4.63
N ILE A 471 3.42 23.46 -3.30
CA ILE A 471 2.42 22.72 -2.53
C ILE A 471 1.70 23.69 -1.60
N SER A 472 0.37 23.71 -1.70
CA SER A 472 -0.51 24.51 -0.85
C SER A 472 -1.60 23.66 -0.19
N GLY A 473 -2.06 24.10 0.98
CA GLY A 473 -3.18 23.49 1.70
C GLY A 473 -3.76 24.44 2.73
N PHE A 474 -5.06 24.31 2.99
CA PHE A 474 -5.76 25.12 3.99
C PHE A 474 -6.23 24.27 5.17
N SER A 475 -6.03 24.78 6.38
CA SER A 475 -6.48 24.15 7.62
C SER A 475 -7.63 24.91 8.26
N GLU A 476 -8.70 24.22 8.65
CA GLU A 476 -9.88 24.81 9.33
C GLU A 476 -10.23 24.04 10.61
N MET A 477 -10.91 24.70 11.55
CA MET A 477 -11.56 24.00 12.67
C MET A 477 -12.86 23.34 12.22
N PRO A 478 -13.29 22.23 12.86
CA PRO A 478 -14.59 21.65 12.56
C PRO A 478 -15.73 22.58 12.99
N ASP A 479 -16.76 22.72 12.15
CA ASP A 479 -17.98 23.47 12.46
C ASP A 479 -19.25 22.62 12.26
N LEU A 480 -19.49 21.72 13.20
CA LEU A 480 -20.78 21.01 13.32
C LEU A 480 -21.80 21.87 14.06
N ARG A 481 -22.97 22.05 13.45
CA ARG A 481 -24.11 22.75 14.04
C ARG A 481 -25.30 21.79 14.16
N ILE A 482 -26.21 22.10 15.08
CA ILE A 482 -27.40 21.31 15.35
C ILE A 482 -28.62 22.23 15.44
N LEU A 483 -29.74 21.78 14.87
CA LEU A 483 -31.01 22.48 14.85
C LEU A 483 -32.12 21.58 15.39
N PRO A 484 -32.93 22.04 16.36
CA PRO A 484 -32.81 23.32 17.06
C PRO A 484 -31.59 23.39 18.00
N LYS A 485 -31.04 24.60 18.22
CA LYS A 485 -29.92 24.83 19.15
C LYS A 485 -30.32 24.67 20.62
N THR A 486 -31.57 25.00 20.91
CA THR A 486 -32.21 24.79 22.21
C THR A 486 -33.59 24.20 21.99
N ASN A 487 -33.92 23.13 22.70
CA ASN A 487 -35.25 22.53 22.66
C ASN A 487 -35.80 22.39 24.08
N ASN A 488 -37.11 22.58 24.27
CA ASN A 488 -37.78 22.23 25.51
C ASN A 488 -38.84 21.18 25.19
N VAL A 489 -38.63 20.00 25.73
CA VAL A 489 -39.50 18.83 25.57
C VAL A 489 -40.66 18.87 26.56
N HIS A 490 -40.62 19.77 27.55
CA HIS A 490 -41.60 19.92 28.62
C HIS A 490 -41.73 18.64 29.45
N ASP A 491 -42.95 18.30 29.84
CA ASP A 491 -43.25 17.23 30.77
C ASP A 491 -43.13 15.86 30.08
N ILE A 492 -42.30 14.99 30.64
CA ILE A 492 -42.18 13.58 30.25
C ILE A 492 -42.53 12.72 31.47
N VAL A 493 -43.43 11.76 31.28
CA VAL A 493 -43.83 10.85 32.35
C VAL A 493 -42.64 9.96 32.74
N VAL A 494 -42.36 9.84 34.04
CA VAL A 494 -41.28 8.98 34.56
C VAL A 494 -41.47 7.55 34.07
N GLY A 495 -40.44 6.99 33.41
CA GLY A 495 -40.43 5.67 32.81
C GLY A 495 -40.91 5.58 31.36
N GLU A 496 -41.44 6.67 30.78
CA GLU A 496 -41.82 6.71 29.37
C GLU A 496 -40.70 7.26 28.47
N ASN A 497 -40.73 6.86 27.20
CA ASN A 497 -39.76 7.30 26.19
C ASN A 497 -40.35 8.44 25.38
N PHE A 498 -39.64 9.56 25.32
CA PHE A 498 -39.98 10.65 24.40
C PHE A 498 -38.90 10.80 23.32
N THR A 499 -39.30 10.65 22.06
CA THR A 499 -38.39 10.76 20.90
C THR A 499 -38.63 12.04 20.13
N PHE A 500 -37.57 12.76 19.79
CA PHE A 500 -37.62 13.95 18.95
C PHE A 500 -36.47 14.00 17.93
N PRO A 501 -36.69 14.60 16.75
CA PRO A 501 -35.66 14.76 15.75
C PRO A 501 -34.80 16.00 15.99
N VAL A 502 -33.52 15.92 15.64
CA VAL A 502 -32.59 17.04 15.52
C VAL A 502 -31.84 16.94 14.20
N THR A 503 -31.55 18.07 13.58
CA THR A 503 -30.77 18.12 12.33
C THR A 503 -29.34 18.54 12.61
N LEU A 504 -28.37 17.70 12.27
CA LEU A 504 -26.95 18.04 12.26
C LEU A 504 -26.59 18.65 10.89
N TYR A 505 -25.84 19.74 10.88
CA TYR A 505 -25.40 20.43 9.66
C TYR A 505 -23.90 20.75 9.74
N ASN A 506 -23.14 20.34 8.72
CA ASN A 506 -21.74 20.72 8.57
C ASN A 506 -21.65 22.08 7.88
N ASN A 507 -21.27 23.11 8.64
CA ASN A 507 -21.11 24.47 8.14
C ASN A 507 -19.67 24.80 7.69
N GLY A 508 -18.73 23.85 7.85
CA GLY A 508 -17.34 24.01 7.42
C GLY A 508 -17.11 23.61 5.96
N SER A 509 -15.87 23.81 5.49
CA SER A 509 -15.42 23.45 4.14
C SER A 509 -14.85 22.03 4.03
N CYS A 510 -14.65 21.35 5.16
CA CYS A 510 -14.04 20.02 5.24
C CYS A 510 -15.09 18.90 5.33
N PHE A 511 -14.82 17.74 4.72
CA PHE A 511 -15.54 16.50 5.02
C PHE A 511 -15.00 15.90 6.31
N PHE A 512 -15.88 15.54 7.25
CA PHE A 512 -15.43 14.91 8.50
C PHE A 512 -16.46 14.00 9.13
N THR A 513 -15.96 13.12 9.99
CA THR A 513 -16.77 12.23 10.82
C THR A 513 -16.80 12.77 12.25
N SER A 514 -18.01 12.97 12.76
CA SER A 514 -18.25 13.48 14.11
C SER A 514 -18.78 12.37 15.01
N LYS A 515 -18.46 12.44 16.31
CA LYS A 515 -19.05 11.60 17.35
C LYS A 515 -19.68 12.48 18.42
N LEU A 516 -20.95 12.19 18.74
CA LEU A 516 -21.75 12.94 19.69
C LEU A 516 -21.59 12.38 21.11
N TYR A 517 -21.52 13.30 22.07
CA TYR A 517 -21.46 13.03 23.50
C TYR A 517 -22.55 13.82 24.20
N HIS A 518 -23.00 13.33 25.35
CA HIS A 518 -24.03 13.98 26.13
C HIS A 518 -23.68 14.04 27.61
N SER A 519 -24.22 15.04 28.31
CA SER A 519 -24.21 15.11 29.77
C SER A 519 -25.57 15.61 30.26
N ILE A 520 -26.10 14.97 31.29
CA ILE A 520 -27.36 15.33 31.94
C ILE A 520 -27.04 16.02 33.25
N GLU A 521 -27.66 17.16 33.49
CA GLU A 521 -27.66 17.88 34.76
C GLU A 521 -29.12 18.06 35.19
N GLY A 522 -29.43 17.95 36.47
CA GLY A 522 -30.83 17.94 36.93
C GLY A 522 -31.03 18.46 38.35
N MET A 523 -32.27 18.85 38.64
CA MET A 523 -32.76 19.26 39.96
C MET A 523 -33.99 18.41 40.33
N GLY A 524 -34.12 17.99 41.59
CA GLY A 524 -35.24 17.18 42.06
C GLY A 524 -34.82 15.79 42.55
N ASP A 525 -35.56 14.76 42.17
CA ASP A 525 -35.21 13.36 42.47
C ASP A 525 -33.88 12.97 41.82
N ASP A 526 -33.28 11.86 42.27
CA ASP A 526 -32.06 11.31 41.68
C ASP A 526 -32.28 11.05 40.17
N PHE A 527 -31.45 11.69 39.36
CA PHE A 527 -31.50 11.63 37.89
C PHE A 527 -30.37 10.79 37.30
N SER A 528 -29.60 10.10 38.15
CA SER A 528 -28.51 9.23 37.70
C SER A 528 -28.99 8.04 36.85
N GLY A 529 -30.28 7.69 36.93
CA GLY A 529 -30.93 6.67 36.11
C GLY A 529 -31.52 7.17 34.78
N ASP A 530 -31.54 8.48 34.52
CA ASP A 530 -32.07 9.03 33.27
C ASP A 530 -31.27 8.51 32.06
N LYS A 531 -31.97 8.11 30.99
CA LYS A 531 -31.35 7.56 29.78
C LYS A 531 -31.52 8.50 28.59
N LEU A 532 -30.43 8.64 27.81
CA LEU A 532 -30.47 9.22 26.48
C LEU A 532 -29.97 8.20 25.46
N GLU A 533 -30.83 7.88 24.49
CA GLU A 533 -30.47 7.09 23.32
C GLU A 533 -30.41 8.00 22.08
N ILE A 534 -29.36 7.84 21.29
CA ILE A 534 -29.13 8.58 20.03
C ILE A 534 -29.00 7.54 18.93
N ASP A 535 -29.93 7.53 17.97
CA ASP A 535 -29.99 6.50 16.92
C ASP A 535 -28.70 6.43 16.08
N SER A 536 -28.02 7.58 15.89
CA SER A 536 -26.72 7.67 15.22
C SER A 536 -25.80 8.65 15.94
N SER A 537 -24.97 8.12 16.85
CA SER A 537 -23.98 8.93 17.58
C SER A 537 -22.75 9.29 16.73
N VAL A 538 -22.50 8.59 15.61
CA VAL A 538 -21.37 8.84 14.70
C VAL A 538 -21.88 9.21 13.31
N ASN A 539 -21.49 10.37 12.80
CA ASN A 539 -22.03 10.91 11.55
C ASN A 539 -20.93 11.52 10.67
N SER A 540 -20.82 11.08 9.42
CA SER A 540 -19.91 11.64 8.40
C SER A 540 -20.64 12.61 7.49
N LEU A 541 -20.24 13.88 7.49
CA LEU A 541 -20.93 14.94 6.76
C LEU A 541 -20.00 15.64 5.78
N ARG A 542 -20.44 15.72 4.52
CA ARG A 542 -19.82 16.55 3.49
C ARG A 542 -20.04 18.04 3.79
N PRO A 543 -19.16 18.92 3.27
CA PRO A 543 -19.35 20.36 3.39
C PRO A 543 -20.76 20.76 2.97
N SER A 544 -21.38 21.65 3.75
CA SER A 544 -22.75 22.15 3.49
C SER A 544 -23.85 21.08 3.45
N ASN A 545 -23.62 19.90 4.02
CA ASN A 545 -24.61 18.81 4.05
C ASN A 545 -25.20 18.63 5.46
N HIS A 546 -26.36 17.97 5.56
CA HIS A 546 -27.05 17.68 6.81
C HIS A 546 -27.48 16.22 6.96
N CYS A 547 -27.70 15.79 8.20
CA CYS A 547 -28.42 14.56 8.52
C CYS A 547 -29.39 14.79 9.68
N GLU A 548 -30.48 14.04 9.68
CA GLU A 548 -31.44 14.02 10.79
C GLU A 548 -31.09 12.88 11.74
N VAL A 549 -31.02 13.18 13.03
CA VAL A 549 -30.73 12.23 14.11
C VAL A 549 -31.88 12.27 15.10
N ARG A 550 -32.41 11.12 15.49
CA ARG A 550 -33.44 11.02 16.53
C ARG A 550 -32.77 10.81 17.88
N MET A 551 -33.29 11.51 18.88
CA MET A 551 -32.86 11.41 20.27
C MET A 551 -34.07 10.99 21.11
N THR A 552 -33.87 10.01 21.98
CA THR A 552 -34.91 9.48 22.87
C THR A 552 -34.47 9.66 24.31
N VAL A 553 -35.31 10.35 25.10
CA VAL A 553 -35.07 10.62 26.52
C VAL A 553 -36.04 9.79 27.36
N THR A 554 -35.53 9.21 28.44
CA THR A 554 -36.31 8.45 29.43
C THR A 554 -35.98 8.94 30.84
N PRO A 555 -36.85 9.75 31.47
CA PRO A 555 -36.66 10.16 32.87
C PRO A 555 -36.87 9.00 33.84
N ASP A 556 -35.99 8.86 34.83
CA ASP A 556 -36.11 7.86 35.91
C ASP A 556 -36.61 8.46 37.24
N GLY A 557 -36.72 9.79 37.32
CA GLY A 557 -37.23 10.49 38.50
C GLY A 557 -37.86 11.84 38.16
N ALA A 558 -38.56 12.44 39.13
CA ALA A 558 -39.21 13.72 38.90
C ALA A 558 -38.25 14.92 38.99
N GLY A 559 -38.61 16.00 38.27
CA GLY A 559 -37.94 17.29 38.31
C GLY A 559 -37.27 17.68 36.99
N SER A 560 -36.72 18.90 36.98
CA SER A 560 -36.14 19.50 35.77
C SER A 560 -34.79 18.93 35.41
N ARG A 561 -34.56 18.76 34.12
CA ARG A 561 -33.35 18.20 33.52
C ARG A 561 -32.85 19.09 32.39
N GLN A 562 -31.54 19.23 32.31
CA GLN A 562 -30.79 19.91 31.27
C GLN A 562 -29.83 18.91 30.62
N LEU A 563 -30.07 18.61 29.36
CA LEU A 563 -29.24 17.75 28.54
C LEU A 563 -28.35 18.60 27.63
N SER A 564 -27.03 18.45 27.75
CA SER A 564 -26.05 19.15 26.91
C SER A 564 -25.39 18.19 25.93
N ILE A 565 -25.53 18.46 24.62
CA ILE A 565 -24.88 17.68 23.56
C ILE A 565 -23.57 18.36 23.16
N ARG A 566 -22.49 17.57 23.07
CA ARG A 566 -21.17 17.96 22.58
C ARG A 566 -20.75 17.05 21.44
N TYR A 567 -19.71 17.43 20.69
CA TYR A 567 -19.16 16.56 19.66
C TYR A 567 -17.62 16.59 19.64
N THR A 568 -17.03 15.52 19.11
CA THR A 568 -15.64 15.47 18.66
C THR A 568 -15.58 15.07 17.18
N VAL A 569 -14.39 15.22 16.59
CA VAL A 569 -14.07 14.72 15.26
C VAL A 569 -13.24 13.45 15.41
N LEU A 570 -13.65 12.42 14.67
CA LEU A 570 -12.88 11.21 14.47
C LEU A 570 -11.96 11.41 13.27
N PHE A 571 -10.67 11.12 13.45
CA PHE A 571 -9.68 11.19 12.39
C PHE A 571 -8.81 9.94 12.40
N ARG A 572 -8.13 9.69 11.28
CA ARG A 572 -7.12 8.64 11.20
C ARG A 572 -5.74 9.24 11.33
N THR A 573 -4.90 8.64 12.16
CA THR A 573 -3.50 8.99 12.28
C THR A 573 -2.71 8.50 11.06
N GLU A 574 -1.41 8.84 11.02
CA GLU A 574 -0.48 8.34 10.00
C GLU A 574 -0.36 6.80 9.97
N PHE A 575 -0.76 6.11 11.05
CA PHE A 575 -0.72 4.64 11.16
C PHE A 575 -2.09 3.98 10.91
N ASP A 576 -3.03 4.70 10.30
CA ASP A 576 -4.42 4.27 10.06
C ASP A 576 -5.23 3.99 11.34
N GLU A 577 -4.75 4.45 12.50
CA GLU A 577 -5.46 4.32 13.78
C GLU A 577 -6.52 5.41 13.92
N VAL A 578 -7.72 5.05 14.39
CA VAL A 578 -8.81 6.01 14.59
C VAL A 578 -8.65 6.69 15.95
N GLU A 579 -8.41 7.99 15.93
CA GLU A 579 -8.32 8.84 17.12
C GLU A 579 -9.44 9.89 17.16
N GLU A 580 -9.63 10.47 18.35
CA GLU A 580 -10.60 11.55 18.58
C GLU A 580 -9.88 12.84 18.96
N ILE A 581 -10.32 13.97 18.41
CA ILE A 581 -9.77 15.27 18.83
C ILE A 581 -10.20 15.56 20.28
N GLN A 582 -9.22 15.76 21.16
CA GLN A 582 -9.43 16.10 22.57
C GLN A 582 -8.84 17.49 22.90
N PRO A 583 -9.39 18.21 23.89
CA PRO A 583 -10.58 17.89 24.69
C PRO A 583 -11.91 18.36 24.06
N ILE A 584 -12.99 17.65 24.38
CA ILE A 584 -14.36 18.00 23.97
C ILE A 584 -14.88 19.20 24.77
N LYS A 585 -14.79 20.41 24.19
CA LYS A 585 -15.14 21.65 24.91
C LYS A 585 -16.47 22.28 24.49
N LYS A 586 -16.90 22.13 23.24
CA LYS A 586 -18.01 22.91 22.67
C LYS A 586 -19.36 22.20 22.84
N ILE A 587 -20.30 22.85 23.55
CA ILE A 587 -21.71 22.44 23.60
C ILE A 587 -22.39 22.95 22.32
N ILE A 588 -23.10 22.05 21.62
CA ILE A 588 -23.77 22.34 20.35
C ILE A 588 -25.30 22.42 20.49
N CYS A 589 -25.90 21.64 21.40
CA CYS A 589 -27.34 21.68 21.71
C CYS A 589 -27.57 21.64 23.22
N VAL A 590 -28.63 22.31 23.68
CA VAL A 590 -29.15 22.16 25.05
C VAL A 590 -30.64 21.81 24.97
N ILE A 591 -31.02 20.71 25.61
CA ILE A 591 -32.40 20.22 25.65
C ILE A 591 -32.88 20.24 27.10
N TRP A 592 -34.09 20.73 27.33
CA TRP A 592 -34.74 20.79 28.64
C TRP A 592 -35.92 19.84 28.67
N TYR A 593 -36.12 19.13 29.78
CA TYR A 593 -37.31 18.32 30.04
C TYR A 593 -37.59 18.23 31.54
N ASP A 594 -38.84 17.97 31.91
CA ASP A 594 -39.28 17.78 33.29
C ASP A 594 -39.82 16.36 33.46
N GLY A 595 -39.21 15.58 34.35
CA GLY A 595 -39.77 14.29 34.75
C GLY A 595 -40.99 14.52 35.65
N ILE A 596 -42.15 13.96 35.29
CA ILE A 596 -43.36 14.06 36.11
C ILE A 596 -43.90 12.67 36.46
N TYR A 597 -44.31 12.50 37.72
CA TYR A 597 -45.13 11.34 38.09
C TYR A 597 -46.57 11.56 37.62
N PRO A 598 -47.29 10.51 37.19
CA PRO A 598 -48.70 10.63 36.85
C PRO A 598 -49.51 11.12 38.06
N THR A 599 -50.30 12.18 37.89
CA THR A 599 -51.15 12.76 38.95
C THR A 599 -52.63 12.58 38.64
N ILE A 600 -53.41 12.13 39.64
CA ILE A 600 -54.87 11.99 39.56
C ILE A 600 -55.51 13.19 40.26
N LYS A 601 -56.38 13.95 39.58
CA LYS A 601 -57.22 15.00 40.18
C LYS A 601 -58.67 14.54 40.29
N ILE A 602 -59.26 14.68 41.48
CA ILE A 602 -60.67 14.40 41.74
C ILE A 602 -61.41 15.74 41.84
N ALA A 603 -62.43 15.97 40.99
CA ALA A 603 -63.27 17.17 41.01
C ALA A 603 -64.65 16.86 41.62
N TRP A 604 -65.11 17.71 42.55
CA TRP A 604 -66.42 17.59 43.20
C TRP A 604 -67.54 18.23 42.37
N LEU A 605 -68.71 17.59 42.32
CA LEU A 605 -69.99 18.19 41.96
C LEU A 605 -70.88 18.19 43.21
N TYR A 606 -71.27 19.38 43.65
CA TYR A 606 -71.96 19.66 44.92
C TYR A 606 -73.36 18.99 45.01
N ASN A 607 -73.72 18.41 46.16
CA ASN A 607 -75.08 17.94 46.48
C ASN A 607 -75.55 18.60 47.79
N PRO A 608 -76.68 19.35 47.81
CA PRO A 608 -77.11 20.12 48.97
C PRO A 608 -77.98 19.27 49.90
N THR A 609 -77.37 18.54 50.84
CA THR A 609 -78.10 18.01 52.00
C THR A 609 -77.20 18.10 53.24
N ASP A 610 -77.72 18.71 54.32
CA ASP A 610 -77.07 18.96 55.61
C ASP A 610 -76.66 17.68 56.36
N VAL A 611 -75.66 16.95 55.84
CA VAL A 611 -75.05 15.80 56.54
C VAL A 611 -73.56 16.08 56.74
N PHE A 612 -73.10 16.04 57.99
CA PHE A 612 -71.69 16.21 58.35
C PHE A 612 -70.86 15.04 57.80
N THR A 613 -70.13 15.26 56.72
CA THR A 613 -69.14 14.30 56.19
C THR A 613 -67.74 14.61 56.70
N THR A 614 -67.02 13.60 57.20
CA THR A 614 -65.57 13.71 57.49
C THR A 614 -64.79 12.66 56.71
N TRP A 615 -63.68 13.08 56.11
CA TRP A 615 -62.76 12.21 55.39
C TRP A 615 -61.47 12.05 56.20
N ARG A 616 -60.94 10.83 56.29
CA ARG A 616 -59.63 10.58 56.91
C ARG A 616 -58.75 9.80 55.93
N LEU A 617 -57.62 10.39 55.54
CA LEU A 617 -56.60 9.72 54.76
C LEU A 617 -55.81 8.81 55.71
N LEU A 618 -55.90 7.48 55.53
CA LEU A 618 -55.10 6.54 56.32
C LEU A 618 -54.05 5.87 55.43
N ARG A 619 -52.82 5.81 55.94
CA ARG A 619 -51.69 5.12 55.30
C ARG A 619 -51.97 3.61 55.40
N GLY A 620 -52.27 2.95 54.29
CA GLY A 620 -52.50 1.50 54.27
C GLY A 620 -51.20 0.73 54.51
N ASN A 621 -51.21 -0.19 55.46
CA ASN A 621 -50.18 -1.23 55.58
C ASN A 621 -50.56 -2.38 54.63
N THR A 622 -49.89 -2.49 53.49
CA THR A 622 -49.98 -3.68 52.62
C THR A 622 -48.61 -4.04 52.03
N VAL A 623 -48.35 -5.35 51.94
CA VAL A 623 -47.04 -6.02 51.81
C VAL A 623 -46.59 -6.21 50.34
N SER A 624 -47.27 -5.60 49.36
CA SER A 624 -46.91 -5.72 47.94
C SER A 624 -46.27 -4.43 47.40
N VAL A 625 -45.10 -4.59 46.76
CA VAL A 625 -44.24 -3.50 46.28
C VAL A 625 -44.85 -2.72 45.10
N ASP A 626 -45.84 -3.29 44.40
CA ASP A 626 -46.38 -2.74 43.15
C ASP A 626 -47.70 -1.96 43.28
N SER A 627 -48.11 -1.59 44.49
CA SER A 627 -49.39 -0.90 44.69
C SER A 627 -49.25 0.28 45.64
N VAL A 628 -48.98 1.47 45.10
CA VAL A 628 -49.13 2.74 45.84
C VAL A 628 -50.62 3.05 45.96
N ILE A 629 -51.32 2.38 46.88
CA ILE A 629 -52.72 2.69 47.19
C ILE A 629 -52.77 3.65 48.37
N ARG A 630 -53.23 4.89 48.13
CA ARG A 630 -53.77 5.77 49.18
C ARG A 630 -55.27 5.51 49.27
N CYS A 631 -55.75 4.85 50.32
CA CYS A 631 -57.18 4.62 50.54
C CYS A 631 -57.87 5.90 51.03
N LEU A 632 -58.98 6.29 50.39
CA LEU A 632 -59.94 7.26 50.90
C LEU A 632 -61.13 6.50 51.50
N LEU A 633 -61.40 6.71 52.79
CA LEU A 633 -62.58 6.18 53.50
C LEU A 633 -63.64 7.28 53.60
N PHE A 634 -64.82 7.02 53.04
CA PHE A 634 -66.01 7.87 53.19
C PHE A 634 -66.85 7.39 54.38
N PHE A 635 -67.25 8.32 55.25
CA PHE A 635 -68.25 8.09 56.29
C PHE A 635 -69.43 9.04 56.06
N ALA A 636 -70.63 8.49 55.90
CA ALA A 636 -71.88 9.25 55.93
C ALA A 636 -72.91 8.55 56.80
N GLU A 637 -73.64 9.34 57.58
CA GLU A 637 -74.83 8.91 58.33
C GLU A 637 -76.02 8.96 57.36
N VAL A 638 -76.65 7.81 57.09
CA VAL A 638 -77.74 7.72 56.10
C VAL A 638 -79.08 7.57 56.84
N PRO A 639 -80.07 8.46 56.65
CA PRO A 639 -81.39 8.29 57.24
C PRO A 639 -82.10 7.06 56.65
N PRO A 640 -82.89 6.32 57.44
CA PRO A 640 -83.35 4.96 57.12
C PRO A 640 -84.27 4.81 55.88
N LEU A 641 -84.69 5.91 55.25
CA LEU A 641 -85.63 5.92 54.12
C LEU A 641 -85.22 6.82 52.94
N GLY A 642 -83.98 7.32 52.90
CA GLY A 642 -83.47 8.15 51.81
C GLY A 642 -82.73 7.34 50.73
N LYS A 643 -82.97 7.65 49.44
CA LYS A 643 -82.10 7.18 48.35
C LYS A 643 -80.75 7.88 48.44
N LEU A 644 -79.67 7.13 48.68
CA LEU A 644 -78.32 7.68 48.64
C LEU A 644 -77.81 7.67 47.19
N ALA A 645 -77.84 8.82 46.52
CA ALA A 645 -77.12 9.00 45.26
C ALA A 645 -75.67 9.35 45.57
N ILE A 646 -74.73 8.52 45.12
CA ILE A 646 -73.29 8.81 45.20
C ILE A 646 -72.84 9.20 43.79
N PRO A 647 -72.82 10.49 43.43
CA PRO A 647 -72.23 10.91 42.18
C PRO A 647 -70.70 10.82 42.29
N PHE A 648 -70.07 10.05 41.42
CA PHE A 648 -68.64 10.18 41.15
C PHE A 648 -68.44 10.41 39.65
N ALA A 649 -67.62 11.40 39.31
CA ALA A 649 -67.23 11.66 37.92
C ALA A 649 -65.74 11.32 37.77
N PHE A 650 -65.43 10.48 36.79
CA PHE A 650 -64.06 10.23 36.36
C PHE A 650 -63.72 11.21 35.24
N LEU A 651 -62.63 11.95 35.37
CA LEU A 651 -62.12 12.85 34.33
C LEU A 651 -60.72 12.38 33.91
N PRO A 652 -60.61 11.27 33.17
CA PRO A 652 -59.33 10.91 32.57
C PRO A 652 -59.05 11.89 31.40
N THR A 653 -57.81 12.38 31.33
CA THR A 653 -57.35 13.24 30.23
C THR A 653 -57.12 12.45 28.93
N GLU A 654 -57.13 11.12 29.00
CA GLU A 654 -56.93 10.17 27.89
C GLU A 654 -57.93 9.00 27.99
N MET A 655 -58.07 8.18 26.94
CA MET A 655 -58.95 6.99 26.95
C MET A 655 -58.34 5.89 27.83
N ILE A 656 -59.01 5.52 28.93
CA ILE A 656 -58.53 4.47 29.84
C ILE A 656 -59.62 3.43 30.09
N GLU A 657 -59.27 2.15 29.97
CA GLU A 657 -60.03 1.04 30.56
C GLU A 657 -59.81 1.04 32.08
N TYR A 658 -60.87 1.23 32.85
CA TYR A 658 -60.79 1.20 34.30
C TYR A 658 -61.66 0.09 34.90
N GLU A 659 -61.12 -0.54 35.95
CA GLU A 659 -61.83 -1.47 36.81
C GLU A 659 -61.82 -0.91 38.23
N VAL A 660 -63.00 -0.51 38.72
CA VAL A 660 -63.18 0.05 40.07
C VAL A 660 -63.98 -0.94 40.90
N VAL A 661 -63.39 -1.33 42.03
CA VAL A 661 -64.06 -2.15 43.03
C VAL A 661 -64.50 -1.25 44.17
N PHE A 662 -65.81 -1.20 44.42
CA PHE A 662 -66.39 -0.61 45.61
C PHE A 662 -66.62 -1.70 46.64
N LEU A 663 -66.06 -1.53 47.83
CA LEU A 663 -66.40 -2.32 49.01
C LEU A 663 -67.28 -1.45 49.89
N CYS A 664 -68.57 -1.78 49.93
CA CYS A 664 -69.58 -1.08 50.74
C CYS A 664 -69.96 -1.95 51.92
N SER A 665 -69.62 -1.53 53.13
CA SER A 665 -70.02 -2.23 54.35
C SER A 665 -71.30 -1.63 54.92
N PHE A 666 -72.30 -2.48 55.16
CA PHE A 666 -73.57 -2.14 55.79
C PHE A 666 -73.65 -2.91 57.13
N GLY A 667 -73.24 -2.28 58.23
CA GLY A 667 -73.10 -2.98 59.50
C GLY A 667 -72.03 -4.09 59.43
N PHE A 668 -72.44 -5.36 59.61
CA PHE A 668 -71.53 -6.52 59.62
C PHE A 668 -71.36 -7.21 58.26
N GLU A 669 -72.07 -6.79 57.22
CA GLU A 669 -71.96 -7.37 55.88
C GLU A 669 -71.27 -6.40 54.90
N THR A 670 -70.33 -6.92 54.11
CA THR A 670 -69.62 -6.14 53.06
C THR A 670 -70.07 -6.61 51.68
N VAL A 671 -70.61 -5.68 50.90
CA VAL A 671 -70.98 -5.89 49.50
C VAL A 671 -69.87 -5.38 48.59
N LYS A 672 -69.40 -6.24 47.68
CA LYS A 672 -68.41 -5.90 46.66
C LYS A 672 -69.12 -5.59 45.35
N ILE A 673 -69.00 -4.35 44.88
CA ILE A 673 -69.54 -3.91 43.59
C ILE A 673 -68.37 -3.67 42.65
N LEU A 674 -68.38 -4.33 41.49
CA LEU A 674 -67.36 -4.20 40.46
C LEU A 674 -67.92 -3.38 39.30
N VAL A 675 -67.29 -2.25 39.00
CA VAL A 675 -67.63 -1.39 37.86
C VAL A 675 -66.48 -1.41 36.88
N LYS A 676 -66.78 -1.69 35.61
CA LYS A 676 -65.83 -1.67 34.50
C LYS A 676 -66.32 -0.67 33.47
N GLY A 677 -65.42 0.14 32.94
CA GLY A 677 -65.76 1.11 31.91
C GLY A 677 -64.55 1.55 31.09
N GLU A 678 -64.84 2.16 29.95
CA GLU A 678 -63.90 2.84 29.05
C GLU A 678 -64.34 4.31 28.99
N GLY A 679 -63.40 5.25 29.15
CA GLY A 679 -63.75 6.67 29.05
C GLY A 679 -62.56 7.57 28.72
N GLY A 680 -62.79 8.50 27.80
CA GLY A 680 -61.91 9.62 27.45
C GLY A 680 -62.68 10.67 26.63
N LEU A 681 -62.45 11.96 26.93
CA LEU A 681 -63.04 13.21 26.38
C LEU A 681 -64.36 13.72 27.00
N PRO A 682 -64.56 15.07 27.04
CA PRO A 682 -65.28 15.75 28.10
C PRO A 682 -66.78 15.84 27.79
N ASN A 683 -67.52 14.78 28.08
CA ASN A 683 -68.97 14.87 28.27
C ASN A 683 -69.37 13.87 29.36
N CYS A 684 -69.79 14.41 30.51
CA CYS A 684 -70.14 13.66 31.71
C CYS A 684 -71.10 12.50 31.40
N THR A 685 -70.64 11.26 31.59
CA THR A 685 -71.55 10.12 31.81
C THR A 685 -71.81 10.03 33.31
N GLU A 686 -72.95 10.54 33.76
CA GLU A 686 -73.43 10.33 35.13
C GLU A 686 -73.84 8.86 35.27
N ILE A 687 -73.01 8.03 35.90
CA ILE A 687 -73.40 6.67 36.27
C ILE A 687 -74.11 6.77 37.62
N ARG A 688 -75.45 6.76 37.60
CA ARG A 688 -76.26 6.60 38.82
C ARG A 688 -76.21 5.15 39.28
N LEU A 689 -75.59 4.93 40.44
CA LEU A 689 -75.68 3.67 41.17
C LEU A 689 -76.91 3.74 42.08
N ASP A 690 -78.04 3.25 41.59
CA ASP A 690 -79.21 2.99 42.42
C ASP A 690 -78.94 1.71 43.24
N ILE A 691 -78.83 1.85 44.56
CA ILE A 691 -78.65 0.71 45.47
C ILE A 691 -79.91 -0.18 45.38
N PRO A 692 -79.80 -1.48 45.02
CA PRO A 692 -80.97 -2.32 44.77
C PRO A 692 -81.81 -2.58 46.03
N PHE A 693 -83.08 -2.96 45.81
CA PHE A 693 -84.15 -3.37 46.75
C PHE A 693 -83.79 -4.34 47.90
N TYR A 694 -82.53 -4.76 48.03
CA TYR A 694 -82.04 -5.70 49.03
C TYR A 694 -82.12 -5.14 50.48
N THR A 695 -81.90 -3.82 50.64
CA THR A 695 -81.94 -3.16 51.96
C THR A 695 -83.36 -3.10 52.56
N GLU A 696 -84.40 -3.04 51.73
CA GLU A 696 -85.79 -3.00 52.21
C GLU A 696 -86.24 -4.33 52.83
N ARG A 697 -85.66 -5.46 52.40
CA ARG A 697 -86.01 -6.79 52.91
C ARG A 697 -85.43 -7.04 54.30
N VAL A 698 -84.17 -6.66 54.53
CA VAL A 698 -83.47 -6.84 55.82
C VAL A 698 -84.07 -5.94 56.90
N ILE A 699 -84.42 -4.69 56.57
CA ILE A 699 -85.06 -3.76 57.52
C ILE A 699 -86.47 -4.24 57.89
N ARG A 700 -87.25 -4.78 56.94
CA ARG A 700 -88.59 -5.34 57.21
C ARG A 700 -88.57 -6.67 58.00
N GLU A 701 -87.51 -7.47 57.89
CA GLU A 701 -87.35 -8.70 58.70
C GLU A 701 -86.92 -8.40 60.14
N ALA A 702 -86.16 -7.32 60.38
CA ALA A 702 -85.80 -6.87 61.73
C ALA A 702 -87.01 -6.28 62.49
N TYR A 703 -87.91 -5.57 61.82
CA TYR A 703 -89.07 -4.91 62.43
C TYR A 703 -90.32 -5.80 62.65
N ARG A 704 -90.32 -7.06 62.20
CA ARG A 704 -91.46 -7.99 62.35
C ARG A 704 -91.37 -8.94 63.54
N ARG A 705 -90.25 -8.95 64.29
CA ARG A 705 -90.07 -9.87 65.44
C ARG A 705 -90.39 -9.27 66.80
N GLU A 706 -90.72 -7.99 66.87
CA GLU A 706 -91.14 -7.34 68.12
C GLU A 706 -92.47 -6.62 67.89
N VAL A 707 -93.35 -6.70 68.89
CA VAL A 707 -94.72 -6.16 68.97
C VAL A 707 -95.84 -7.15 68.57
N ASP A 708 -96.21 -7.99 69.55
CA ASP A 708 -97.51 -8.67 69.66
C ASP A 708 -98.49 -7.74 70.43
N ILE A 709 -99.76 -7.73 70.02
CA ILE A 709 -100.79 -6.74 70.38
C ILE A 709 -101.60 -7.21 71.59
N ASN A 710 -101.78 -6.38 72.64
CA ASN A 710 -103.10 -6.16 73.28
C ASN A 710 -103.15 -5.06 74.37
N ASP A 711 -104.30 -4.36 74.36
CA ASP A 711 -105.03 -3.62 75.40
C ASP A 711 -104.53 -2.28 76.02
N SER A 712 -105.13 -1.17 75.53
CA SER A 712 -105.66 0.03 76.24
C SER A 712 -104.71 1.01 77.01
N PRO A 713 -105.08 2.33 77.15
CA PRO A 713 -104.18 3.51 77.09
C PRO A 713 -103.95 4.19 78.48
N PRO A 714 -103.33 5.41 78.61
CA PRO A 714 -102.49 6.24 77.73
C PRO A 714 -101.09 6.53 78.35
N TYR A 715 -100.14 7.05 77.56
CA TYR A 715 -99.11 8.08 77.87
C TYR A 715 -97.96 7.95 76.85
N VAL A 716 -97.44 9.09 76.41
CA VAL A 716 -96.26 9.20 75.55
C VAL A 716 -95.02 8.93 76.40
N GLU A 717 -94.28 7.88 76.10
CA GLU A 717 -92.87 7.73 76.51
C GLU A 717 -91.97 7.81 75.28
N ASP A 718 -90.83 8.46 75.49
CA ASP A 718 -89.82 8.80 74.50
C ASP A 718 -89.35 7.58 73.71
N ILE A 719 -89.57 7.63 72.39
CA ILE A 719 -89.00 6.66 71.45
C ILE A 719 -87.49 6.87 71.43
N GLU A 720 -86.73 5.87 71.90
CA GLU A 720 -85.27 5.83 71.75
C GLU A 720 -84.89 6.04 70.28
N LYS A 721 -83.98 6.99 70.04
CA LYS A 721 -83.43 7.27 68.72
C LYS A 721 -82.87 5.97 68.11
N PRO A 722 -83.20 5.62 66.85
CA PRO A 722 -82.57 4.51 66.17
C PRO A 722 -81.05 4.74 66.11
N GLN A 723 -80.27 3.71 66.46
CA GLN A 723 -78.81 3.78 66.36
C GLN A 723 -78.39 4.08 64.91
N PRO A 724 -77.46 5.03 64.68
CA PRO A 724 -77.02 5.36 63.34
C PRO A 724 -76.25 4.19 62.71
N VAL A 725 -76.62 3.85 61.48
CA VAL A 725 -75.90 2.87 60.66
C VAL A 725 -74.84 3.63 59.86
N TYR A 726 -73.57 3.34 60.12
CA TYR A 726 -72.45 3.95 59.40
C TYR A 726 -72.22 3.25 58.07
N LEU A 727 -72.23 4.01 56.97
CA LEU A 727 -71.75 3.53 55.68
C LEU A 727 -70.24 3.77 55.59
N ALA A 728 -69.46 2.70 55.42
CA ALA A 728 -68.04 2.78 55.10
C ALA A 728 -67.83 2.33 53.65
N MET A 729 -67.30 3.23 52.82
CA MET A 729 -66.93 2.93 51.44
C MET A 729 -65.41 2.98 51.28
N THR A 730 -64.83 1.90 50.75
CA THR A 730 -63.43 1.86 50.31
C THR A 730 -63.41 1.74 48.78
N VAL A 731 -62.71 2.67 48.13
CA VAL A 731 -62.55 2.67 46.67
C VAL A 731 -61.13 2.22 46.35
N SER A 732 -60.99 1.08 45.65
CA SER A 732 -59.70 0.69 45.04
C SER A 732 -59.81 0.85 43.52
N ILE A 733 -58.93 1.67 42.97
CA ILE A 733 -58.81 1.88 41.53
C ILE A 733 -57.58 1.10 41.07
N SER A 734 -57.77 0.12 40.17
CA SER A 734 -56.66 -0.46 39.42
C SER A 734 -56.82 -0.03 37.97
N SER A 735 -55.87 0.74 37.44
CA SER A 735 -55.77 0.88 35.99
C SER A 735 -55.28 -0.46 35.43
N LYS A 736 -56.05 -1.04 34.51
CA LYS A 736 -55.48 -2.04 33.64
C LYS A 736 -54.81 -1.26 32.52
N GLY A 737 -53.50 -1.05 32.68
CA GLY A 737 -52.67 -0.72 31.52
C GLY A 737 -52.94 -1.78 30.46
N GLN A 738 -53.15 -1.33 29.23
CA GLN A 738 -53.29 -2.17 28.05
C GLN A 738 -52.08 -3.11 28.03
N ARG A 739 -52.29 -4.37 28.43
CA ARG A 739 -51.30 -5.42 28.23
C ARG A 739 -51.30 -5.71 26.76
N ASP A 740 -50.26 -5.28 26.06
CA ASP A 740 -49.85 -5.93 24.82
C ASP A 740 -49.78 -7.43 25.07
N GLY A 741 -50.72 -8.14 24.46
CA GLY A 741 -50.83 -9.58 24.50
C GLY A 741 -49.75 -10.20 23.64
N TYR A 742 -48.55 -10.38 24.20
CA TYR A 742 -47.65 -11.45 23.79
C TYR A 742 -47.08 -12.15 25.02
N PRO A 743 -47.24 -13.49 25.14
CA PRO A 743 -46.52 -14.24 26.15
C PRO A 743 -45.02 -14.22 25.81
N ARG A 744 -44.19 -13.84 26.79
CA ARG A 744 -42.76 -14.17 26.78
C ARG A 744 -42.63 -15.68 26.70
N MET A 745 -42.31 -16.23 25.53
CA MET A 745 -41.65 -17.53 25.44
C MET A 745 -40.21 -17.36 25.90
N LEU A 746 -39.73 -18.27 26.75
CA LEU A 746 -38.29 -18.42 26.97
C LEU A 746 -37.69 -19.02 25.70
N ILE A 747 -36.61 -18.42 25.19
CA ILE A 747 -35.89 -18.84 23.96
C ILE A 747 -35.60 -20.36 23.92
N LYS A 748 -35.44 -20.98 25.08
CA LYS A 748 -35.23 -22.44 25.21
C LYS A 748 -36.42 -23.29 24.75
N GLN A 749 -37.65 -22.77 24.80
CA GLN A 749 -38.87 -23.51 24.43
C GLN A 749 -39.26 -23.37 22.95
N MET A 750 -38.62 -22.47 22.18
CA MET A 750 -38.80 -22.40 20.72
C MET A 750 -37.92 -23.40 19.96
N TRP A 751 -36.91 -23.99 20.61
CA TRP A 751 -35.92 -24.86 19.96
C TRP A 751 -36.15 -26.36 20.14
N GLU A 752 -37.08 -26.78 21.00
CA GLU A 752 -37.23 -28.19 21.37
C GLU A 752 -38.46 -28.89 20.76
N GLN A 753 -39.17 -28.29 19.79
CA GLN A 753 -40.25 -28.97 19.07
C GLN A 753 -40.16 -28.83 17.54
N PRO A 754 -40.03 -29.95 16.81
CA PRO A 754 -40.14 -29.95 15.36
C PRO A 754 -41.63 -29.94 14.93
N PRO A 755 -42.05 -29.13 13.95
CA PRO A 755 -43.40 -29.23 13.40
C PRO A 755 -43.55 -30.53 12.57
N PRO A 756 -44.66 -31.27 12.72
CA PRO A 756 -44.94 -32.44 11.90
C PRO A 756 -45.35 -32.02 10.48
N TYR A 757 -44.63 -32.56 9.49
CA TYR A 757 -45.00 -32.53 8.08
C TYR A 757 -45.92 -33.69 7.75
N ASP A 758 -47.01 -33.39 7.05
CA ASP A 758 -47.76 -34.29 6.16
C ASP A 758 -48.86 -33.40 5.51
N LEU A 759 -49.04 -33.27 4.19
CA LEU A 759 -48.98 -34.24 3.10
C LEU A 759 -48.84 -33.53 1.74
N LEU A 760 -48.22 -34.25 0.79
CA LEU A 760 -48.62 -34.51 -0.60
C LEU A 760 -49.49 -33.45 -1.32
N THR A 761 -49.01 -32.99 -2.47
CA THR A 761 -49.86 -32.51 -3.58
C THR A 761 -49.55 -33.27 -4.85
N SER A 762 -50.61 -33.82 -5.45
CA SER A 762 -50.68 -34.25 -6.84
C SER A 762 -51.63 -33.32 -7.60
N ASP A 763 -51.10 -32.67 -8.63
CA ASP A 763 -51.65 -32.28 -9.93
C ASP A 763 -53.12 -31.82 -10.16
N ASN A 764 -53.17 -30.74 -10.97
CA ASN A 764 -54.03 -30.47 -12.13
C ASN A 764 -55.35 -29.67 -12.04
N ASN A 765 -55.28 -28.47 -12.66
CA ASN A 765 -56.09 -27.88 -13.74
C ASN A 765 -57.54 -27.34 -13.56
N GLU A 766 -57.65 -26.09 -14.05
CA GLU A 766 -58.70 -25.47 -14.90
C GLU A 766 -59.90 -24.65 -14.34
N VAL A 767 -59.89 -23.35 -14.72
CA VAL A 767 -60.95 -22.57 -15.42
C VAL A 767 -61.96 -21.68 -14.62
N THR A 768 -61.76 -20.36 -14.81
CA THR A 768 -62.66 -19.18 -14.90
C THR A 768 -63.68 -18.81 -13.78
N GLN A 769 -63.52 -17.61 -13.19
CA GLN A 769 -64.39 -16.41 -13.32
C GLN A 769 -64.00 -15.34 -12.25
N ARG A 770 -64.05 -14.05 -12.61
CA ARG A 770 -63.90 -12.85 -11.72
C ARG A 770 -65.31 -12.36 -11.27
N PRO A 771 -65.51 -11.40 -10.32
CA PRO A 771 -64.59 -10.61 -9.47
C PRO A 771 -65.03 -10.47 -7.98
N SER A 772 -64.11 -10.11 -7.05
CA SER A 772 -64.28 -9.05 -6.02
C SER A 772 -63.31 -9.19 -4.84
N SER A 773 -62.55 -8.11 -4.60
CA SER A 773 -62.05 -7.59 -3.32
C SER A 773 -61.59 -8.54 -2.20
N GLY A 774 -60.28 -8.53 -1.94
CA GLY A 774 -59.67 -9.00 -0.70
C GLY A 774 -58.18 -9.26 -0.90
N ASN A 775 -57.32 -8.31 -0.53
CA ASN A 775 -55.87 -8.45 -0.60
C ASN A 775 -55.40 -9.50 0.43
N SER A 776 -55.26 -10.76 0.02
CA SER A 776 -54.51 -11.77 0.75
C SER A 776 -53.25 -12.10 -0.03
N MET A 777 -52.08 -11.73 0.51
CA MET A 777 -50.76 -12.07 -0.01
C MET A 777 -50.64 -13.60 -0.10
N THR A 778 -50.33 -14.14 -1.28
CA THR A 778 -50.23 -15.59 -1.46
C THR A 778 -48.92 -16.11 -0.85
N LEU A 779 -48.85 -17.39 -0.48
CA LEU A 779 -47.62 -18.00 0.05
C LEU A 779 -46.43 -17.84 -0.92
N THR A 780 -46.71 -17.81 -2.23
CA THR A 780 -45.72 -17.58 -3.28
C THR A 780 -45.24 -16.13 -3.28
N ASP A 781 -46.07 -15.16 -2.90
CA ASP A 781 -45.68 -13.76 -2.70
C ASP A 781 -44.87 -13.61 -1.40
N ILE A 782 -45.24 -14.32 -0.33
CA ILE A 782 -44.47 -14.36 0.93
C ILE A 782 -43.10 -14.99 0.71
N LEU A 783 -42.99 -16.06 -0.07
CA LEU A 783 -41.71 -16.69 -0.41
C LEU A 783 -40.84 -15.80 -1.29
N LYS A 784 -41.42 -15.07 -2.25
CA LYS A 784 -40.67 -14.08 -3.04
C LYS A 784 -40.21 -12.89 -2.20
N ILE A 785 -40.99 -12.50 -1.19
CA ILE A 785 -40.63 -11.44 -0.25
C ILE A 785 -39.55 -11.93 0.72
N LEU A 786 -39.64 -13.17 1.21
CA LEU A 786 -38.59 -13.77 2.04
C LEU A 786 -37.30 -14.01 1.26
N ASP A 787 -37.36 -14.44 0.00
CA ASP A 787 -36.19 -14.53 -0.89
C ASP A 787 -35.60 -13.15 -1.17
N GLY A 788 -36.44 -12.12 -1.37
CA GLY A 788 -35.98 -10.73 -1.51
C GLY A 788 -35.31 -10.18 -0.25
N ILE A 789 -35.87 -10.46 0.92
CA ILE A 789 -35.31 -10.05 2.22
C ILE A 789 -34.03 -10.81 2.53
N LEU A 790 -33.95 -12.11 2.21
CA LEU A 790 -32.74 -12.92 2.38
C LEU A 790 -31.65 -12.50 1.38
N TRP A 791 -32.03 -12.19 0.14
CA TRP A 791 -31.11 -11.67 -0.87
C TRP A 791 -30.53 -10.31 -0.48
N ASP A 792 -31.36 -9.38 -0.01
CA ASP A 792 -30.92 -8.07 0.48
C ASP A 792 -30.09 -8.20 1.76
N ALA A 793 -30.48 -9.07 2.70
CA ALA A 793 -29.71 -9.36 3.91
C ALA A 793 -28.31 -9.91 3.57
N MET A 794 -28.21 -10.85 2.63
CA MET A 794 -26.95 -11.44 2.19
C MET A 794 -26.05 -10.46 1.42
N HIS A 795 -26.62 -9.44 0.78
CA HIS A 795 -25.88 -8.42 0.02
C HIS A 795 -25.69 -7.10 0.78
N THR A 796 -26.18 -7.00 2.02
CA THR A 796 -25.91 -5.82 2.86
C THR A 796 -24.42 -5.71 3.19
N LYS A 797 -23.90 -4.47 3.14
CA LYS A 797 -22.52 -4.16 3.49
C LYS A 797 -22.14 -4.65 4.89
N MET A 798 -23.09 -4.69 5.82
CA MET A 798 -22.89 -5.15 7.20
C MET A 798 -22.67 -6.66 7.26
N PHE A 799 -23.47 -7.45 6.53
CA PHE A 799 -23.31 -8.91 6.45
C PHE A 799 -22.05 -9.31 5.68
N ARG A 800 -21.72 -8.57 4.60
CA ARG A 800 -20.48 -8.75 3.85
C ARG A 800 -19.24 -8.42 4.67
N HIS A 801 -19.25 -7.35 5.46
CA HIS A 801 -18.18 -7.03 6.41
C HIS A 801 -18.09 -8.05 7.55
N GLN A 802 -19.19 -8.56 8.07
CA GLN A 802 -19.15 -9.59 9.10
C GLN A 802 -18.59 -10.92 8.56
N ILE A 803 -18.96 -11.34 7.35
CA ILE A 803 -18.35 -12.51 6.70
C ILE A 803 -16.88 -12.26 6.36
N GLU A 804 -16.50 -11.09 5.84
CA GLU A 804 -15.09 -10.75 5.59
C GLU A 804 -14.26 -10.60 6.88
N TYR A 805 -14.88 -10.20 7.99
CA TYR A 805 -14.28 -10.13 9.32
C TYR A 805 -14.06 -11.54 9.89
N TYR A 806 -15.06 -12.42 9.81
CA TYR A 806 -14.94 -13.82 10.25
C TYR A 806 -14.13 -14.70 9.29
N ALA A 807 -13.95 -14.31 8.03
CA ALA A 807 -13.12 -15.00 7.05
C ALA A 807 -11.64 -14.60 7.09
N LYS A 808 -11.28 -13.53 7.82
CA LYS A 808 -9.90 -13.04 8.00
C LYS A 808 -9.20 -13.54 9.26
N GLU A 809 -9.92 -14.20 10.17
CA GLU A 809 -9.29 -14.98 11.24
C GLU A 809 -9.01 -16.40 10.72
N GLU A 810 -7.74 -16.75 10.55
CA GLU A 810 -7.36 -18.14 10.28
C GLU A 810 -7.89 -19.02 11.42
N VAL A 811 -8.80 -19.93 11.10
CA VAL A 811 -9.21 -21.00 12.01
C VAL A 811 -7.92 -21.72 12.44
N PRO A 812 -7.54 -21.70 13.73
CA PRO A 812 -6.30 -22.31 14.15
C PRO A 812 -6.36 -23.81 13.85
N THR A 813 -5.37 -24.30 13.12
CA THR A 813 -5.23 -25.73 12.85
C THR A 813 -5.16 -26.48 14.17
N TYR A 814 -5.61 -27.74 14.18
CA TYR A 814 -5.56 -28.62 15.35
C TYR A 814 -4.16 -28.64 16.03
N GLN A 815 -3.09 -28.48 15.25
CA GLN A 815 -1.72 -28.38 15.75
C GLN A 815 -1.40 -27.07 16.49
N GLN A 816 -2.00 -25.94 16.09
CA GLN A 816 -1.88 -24.65 16.78
C GLN A 816 -2.66 -24.65 18.10
N ALA A 817 -3.85 -25.27 18.12
CA ALA A 817 -4.63 -25.46 19.36
C ALA A 817 -3.90 -26.37 20.37
N MET A 818 -3.27 -27.46 19.90
CA MET A 818 -2.47 -28.36 20.74
C MET A 818 -1.16 -27.70 21.26
N LYS A 819 -0.58 -26.75 20.53
CA LYS A 819 0.57 -25.94 21.01
C LYS A 819 0.20 -25.03 22.17
N VAL A 820 -1.00 -24.44 22.17
CA VAL A 820 -1.49 -23.63 23.30
C VAL A 820 -1.78 -24.54 24.51
N PHE A 821 -2.44 -25.68 24.29
CA PHE A 821 -2.75 -26.65 25.34
C PHE A 821 -1.49 -27.23 26.04
N SER A 822 -0.43 -27.50 25.25
CA SER A 822 0.87 -27.99 25.77
C SER A 822 1.70 -26.91 26.49
N ARG A 823 1.40 -25.62 26.28
CA ARG A 823 2.07 -24.50 26.95
C ARG A 823 1.56 -24.25 28.37
N GLU A 824 0.31 -24.61 28.65
CA GLU A 824 -0.33 -24.40 29.96
C GLU A 824 -0.01 -25.49 31.00
N HIS A 825 0.57 -26.62 30.60
CA HIS A 825 0.89 -27.75 31.50
C HIS A 825 2.36 -27.83 31.97
N ARG A 826 3.15 -26.76 31.84
CA ARG A 826 4.48 -26.70 32.48
C ARG A 826 4.38 -26.07 33.89
N PRO A 827 4.78 -26.77 34.96
CA PRO A 827 4.73 -26.21 36.30
C PRO A 827 5.75 -25.06 36.41
N LYS A 828 5.26 -23.85 36.73
CA LYS A 828 6.09 -22.68 36.98
C LYS A 828 6.88 -22.87 38.27
N LEU A 829 8.19 -23.10 38.13
CA LEU A 829 9.16 -22.93 39.21
C LEU A 829 9.28 -21.44 39.53
N SER A 830 8.92 -21.06 40.76
CA SER A 830 9.15 -19.72 41.28
C SER A 830 10.64 -19.47 41.45
N ARG A 831 11.15 -18.30 41.04
CA ARG A 831 12.28 -17.69 41.74
C ARG A 831 12.32 -16.17 41.60
N ARG A 832 12.62 -15.59 42.77
CA ARG A 832 12.68 -14.20 43.20
C ARG A 832 13.79 -13.37 42.53
N SER A 833 13.52 -12.06 42.50
CA SER A 833 14.40 -10.90 42.73
C SER A 833 15.84 -10.91 42.20
N ASN A 834 16.12 -9.97 41.30
CA ASN A 834 16.93 -8.78 41.60
C ASN A 834 16.49 -7.63 40.71
#